data_AF-A0A7X6URX3-F1
#
_entry.id   AF-A0A7X6URX3-F1
#
_cell.length_a   1.000
_cell.length_b   1.000
_cell.length_c   1.000
_cell.angle_alpha   90.00
_cell.angle_beta   90.00
_cell.angle_gamma   90.00
#
_symmetry.space_group_name_H-M   'P 1'
#
loop_
_entity.id
_entity.type
_entity.pdbx_description
1 polymer ?
#
loop_
_entity_poly.entity_id
_entity_poly.type
_entity_poly.pdbx_seq_one_letter_code
_entity_poly.pdbx_strand_id
1 'polypeptide(L)'
;KLVDPLDPFVLRLHRINGEKAEIKEEKQATAIFEELQKRALVVSDISIREISKRAYPPFITSSLQQSASSVLRISPARTMALAQQLYEGINLGSGETGLITYMRTDSFFVSAEARGQCKTFIEQNYGKEYVPATPNFYKSRAGAQEAHEAIRPTDVQMKPESLAHILNPQQLKLYKLIWERFVASQMAPARISQRSVEFDAQPEGNGEQYTFRATASTIVFPGYMRVSGVEKPNSKDEDSDESVMPALEVGEKLETLEWLSERKETKPPARYSEASLVRALEEHGIGRPSTYAQILSTLNSRKYVTIEKRVLTPTELGMKLYQFLVTNLDALFNVGFTANMEEELDSIEDGSVEWTDMLAKFYEQFTEWLSVASAHKTDPVKVAGLFELLKNVENWPEPVKSGKRLLGDKVFYDSIRKQFEEEQKQLSERQESVLINLIKKYEKQIPDVAEAMSKLGYSEAYATAEHVPVRDSTQVKLKCLENVQFDEPIQQGGKKKDDRAFVESLRLQVTTGRSLSTAQLTVLNSITRKYASQIPNFKELESEMELDNAKQPIDPNTVRLVEIMKNVTTWNPPVKRGNRKWSDQAFYESLANQFANRGALSPKQVASLCKMISKYAEQIPEYEKIAGELDLPKKQQKSS
;
A
#
# COMPACT_ATOMS: atom_id res chain seq x y z
N LYS A 1 -4.11 -16.85 -72.70
CA LYS A 1 -4.82 -17.55 -71.61
C LYS A 1 -3.99 -17.31 -70.37
N LEU A 2 -4.34 -16.29 -69.58
CA LEU A 2 -3.76 -16.09 -68.26
C LEU A 2 -4.26 -17.27 -67.41
N VAL A 3 -3.33 -18.05 -66.87
CA VAL A 3 -3.63 -19.12 -65.92
C VAL A 3 -4.09 -18.42 -64.64
N ASP A 4 -5.11 -18.95 -63.94
CA ASP A 4 -5.51 -18.41 -62.63
C ASP A 4 -4.25 -18.21 -61.75
N PRO A 5 -4.12 -17.08 -61.02
CA PRO A 5 -2.93 -16.84 -60.20
C PRO A 5 -2.72 -17.99 -59.24
N LEU A 6 -1.56 -18.65 -59.34
CA LEU A 6 -1.09 -19.64 -58.40
C LEU A 6 -0.78 -18.89 -57.08
N ASP A 7 -1.69 -18.99 -56.11
CA ASP A 7 -1.50 -18.58 -54.70
C ASP A 7 -1.15 -17.08 -54.47
N PRO A 8 -2.16 -16.17 -54.33
CA PRO A 8 -1.90 -14.76 -54.03
C PRO A 8 -1.23 -14.56 -52.67
N PHE A 9 -0.28 -13.62 -52.58
CA PHE A 9 0.44 -13.28 -51.36
C PHE A 9 0.67 -11.77 -51.24
N VAL A 10 0.86 -11.28 -50.01
CA VAL A 10 0.99 -9.86 -49.71
C VAL A 10 2.45 -9.45 -49.59
N LEU A 11 2.80 -8.34 -50.23
CA LEU A 11 4.09 -7.67 -50.09
C LEU A 11 3.96 -6.44 -49.19
N ARG A 12 4.99 -6.13 -48.39
CA ARG A 12 5.05 -4.90 -47.59
C ARG A 12 6.14 -3.98 -48.09
N LEU A 13 5.84 -2.69 -48.24
CA LEU A 13 6.86 -1.70 -48.57
C LEU A 13 7.92 -1.69 -47.45
N HIS A 14 9.16 -1.97 -47.82
CA HIS A 14 10.26 -2.13 -46.89
C HIS A 14 11.20 -0.93 -46.94
N ARG A 15 11.56 -0.46 -48.15
CA ARG A 15 12.49 0.65 -48.35
C ARG A 15 12.08 1.61 -49.46
N ILE A 16 12.47 2.87 -49.31
CA ILE A 16 12.41 3.93 -50.32
C ILE A 16 13.84 4.48 -50.47
N ASN A 17 14.41 4.44 -51.67
CA ASN A 17 15.78 4.88 -51.97
C ASN A 17 16.84 4.24 -51.05
N GLY A 18 16.63 2.97 -50.65
CA GLY A 18 17.52 2.21 -49.78
C GLY A 18 17.33 2.45 -48.27
N GLU A 19 16.54 3.45 -47.86
CA GLU A 19 16.22 3.73 -46.46
C GLU A 19 14.89 3.09 -46.06
N LYS A 20 14.67 2.89 -44.75
CA LYS A 20 13.42 2.33 -44.22
C LYS A 20 12.25 3.22 -44.66
N ALA A 21 11.23 2.60 -45.24
CA ALA A 21 10.06 3.34 -45.70
C ALA A 21 9.32 4.02 -44.53
N GLU A 22 9.29 5.35 -44.53
CA GLU A 22 8.49 6.17 -43.62
C GLU A 22 7.55 7.08 -44.41
N ILE A 23 6.25 6.79 -44.35
CA ILE A 23 5.20 7.59 -45.01
C ILE A 23 4.40 8.28 -43.91
N LYS A 24 4.51 9.61 -43.82
CA LYS A 24 3.93 10.40 -42.72
C LYS A 24 2.65 11.14 -43.11
N GLU A 25 2.42 11.33 -44.41
CA GLU A 25 1.30 12.12 -44.92
C GLU A 25 0.55 11.40 -46.03
N GLU A 26 -0.77 11.63 -46.09
CA GLU A 26 -1.63 11.08 -47.15
C GLU A 26 -1.18 11.51 -48.53
N LYS A 27 -0.75 12.78 -48.70
CA LYS A 27 -0.26 13.29 -49.97
C LYS A 27 0.96 12.50 -50.48
N GLN A 28 1.88 12.13 -49.58
CA GLN A 28 3.03 11.31 -49.91
C GLN A 28 2.59 9.88 -50.29
N ALA A 29 1.66 9.29 -49.52
CA ALA A 29 1.12 7.96 -49.81
C ALA A 29 0.44 7.91 -51.20
N THR A 30 -0.37 8.92 -51.54
CA THR A 30 -1.06 9.02 -52.83
C THR A 30 -0.06 9.18 -53.98
N ALA A 31 0.97 10.02 -53.83
CA ALA A 31 2.00 10.18 -54.85
C ALA A 31 2.77 8.86 -55.11
N ILE A 32 3.17 8.17 -54.04
CA ILE A 32 3.82 6.85 -54.13
C ILE A 32 2.88 5.84 -54.79
N PHE A 33 1.60 5.82 -54.42
CA PHE A 33 0.61 4.91 -54.99
C PHE A 33 0.41 5.12 -56.50
N GLU A 34 0.24 6.37 -56.96
CA GLU A 34 0.10 6.71 -58.38
C GLU A 34 1.34 6.34 -59.20
N GLU A 35 2.53 6.41 -58.58
CA GLU A 35 3.78 6.01 -59.20
C GLU A 35 3.91 4.48 -59.28
N LEU A 36 3.58 3.78 -58.20
CA LEU A 36 3.62 2.31 -58.14
C LEU A 36 2.64 1.64 -59.10
N GLN A 37 1.49 2.25 -59.38
CA GLN A 37 0.52 1.74 -60.35
C GLN A 37 1.08 1.56 -61.77
N LYS A 38 2.17 2.26 -62.12
CA LYS A 38 2.80 2.22 -63.44
C LYS A 38 4.02 1.28 -63.49
N ARG A 39 4.40 0.70 -62.35
CA ARG A 39 5.65 -0.05 -62.21
C ARG A 39 5.42 -1.54 -62.13
N ALA A 40 6.32 -2.28 -62.75
CA ALA A 40 6.38 -3.73 -62.60
C ALA A 40 7.20 -4.11 -61.36
N LEU A 41 6.70 -5.07 -60.59
CA LEU A 41 7.43 -5.67 -59.49
C LEU A 41 8.29 -6.83 -60.01
N VAL A 42 9.55 -6.85 -59.60
CA VAL A 42 10.52 -7.88 -59.98
C VAL A 42 11.20 -8.40 -58.72
N VAL A 43 11.36 -9.71 -58.61
CA VAL A 43 12.14 -10.32 -57.54
C VAL A 43 13.59 -9.85 -57.64
N SER A 44 14.08 -9.13 -56.63
CA SER A 44 15.45 -8.58 -56.61
C SER A 44 16.41 -9.45 -55.80
N ASP A 45 15.95 -10.03 -54.70
CA ASP A 45 16.77 -10.90 -53.84
C ASP A 45 15.92 -12.00 -53.19
N ILE A 46 16.51 -13.19 -53.03
CA ILE A 46 15.93 -14.29 -52.27
C ILE A 46 16.99 -14.75 -51.26
N SER A 47 16.68 -14.60 -49.98
CA SER A 47 17.51 -15.11 -48.88
C SER A 47 16.77 -16.22 -48.13
N ILE A 48 17.42 -17.37 -47.99
CA ILE A 48 16.92 -18.50 -47.21
C ILE A 48 17.89 -18.75 -46.07
N ARG A 49 17.36 -18.79 -44.84
CA ARG A 49 18.14 -19.10 -43.65
C ARG A 49 17.39 -20.09 -42.76
N GLU A 50 18.12 -21.03 -42.19
CA GLU A 50 17.57 -21.89 -41.14
C GLU A 50 17.76 -21.20 -39.79
N ILE A 51 16.66 -20.95 -39.08
CA ILE A 51 16.64 -20.39 -37.73
C ILE A 51 16.29 -21.49 -36.73
N SER A 52 17.03 -21.54 -35.62
CA SER A 52 16.76 -22.44 -34.50
C SER A 52 15.99 -21.69 -33.42
N LYS A 53 14.75 -22.12 -33.15
CA LYS A 53 13.88 -21.55 -32.10
C LYS A 53 13.88 -22.47 -30.88
N ARG A 54 14.32 -21.94 -29.74
CA ARG A 54 14.33 -22.68 -28.46
C ARG A 54 12.99 -22.59 -27.77
N ALA A 55 12.68 -23.62 -26.98
CA ALA A 55 11.54 -23.60 -26.07
C ALA A 55 11.74 -22.55 -24.96
N TYR A 56 10.62 -22.00 -24.50
CA TYR A 56 10.58 -21.22 -23.26
C TYR A 56 11.03 -22.07 -22.06
N PRO A 57 11.57 -21.44 -20.99
CA PRO A 57 11.94 -22.14 -19.77
C PRO A 57 10.75 -22.88 -19.13
N PRO A 58 11.00 -23.85 -18.24
CA PRO A 58 9.95 -24.38 -17.36
C PRO A 58 9.32 -23.24 -16.55
N PHE A 59 8.12 -23.45 -16.01
CA PHE A 59 7.43 -22.37 -15.33
C PHE A 59 8.09 -21.98 -14.01
N ILE A 60 8.06 -20.68 -13.75
CA ILE A 60 8.13 -20.10 -12.40
C ILE A 60 6.77 -19.47 -12.11
N THR A 61 6.56 -18.94 -10.91
CA THR A 61 5.24 -18.45 -10.49
C THR A 61 4.71 -17.34 -11.39
N SER A 62 5.54 -16.38 -11.74
CA SER A 62 5.19 -15.26 -12.62
C SER A 62 4.78 -15.75 -14.01
N SER A 63 5.62 -16.57 -14.66
CA SER A 63 5.37 -17.07 -16.02
C SER A 63 4.19 -18.05 -16.09
N LEU A 64 3.92 -18.80 -15.02
CA LEU A 64 2.71 -19.62 -14.89
C LEU A 64 1.45 -18.75 -14.83
N GLN A 65 1.43 -17.73 -13.96
CA GLN A 65 0.30 -16.81 -13.83
C GLN A 65 0.04 -16.06 -15.15
N GLN A 66 1.09 -15.59 -15.81
CA GLN A 66 1.01 -14.94 -17.12
C GLN A 66 0.42 -15.87 -18.19
N SER A 67 0.93 -17.10 -18.29
CA SER A 67 0.47 -18.07 -19.31
C SER A 67 -0.95 -18.56 -19.02
N ALA A 68 -1.30 -18.82 -17.75
CA ALA A 68 -2.65 -19.22 -17.37
C ALA A 68 -3.68 -18.11 -17.63
N SER A 69 -3.33 -16.85 -17.40
CA SER A 69 -4.19 -15.70 -17.71
C SER A 69 -4.38 -15.52 -19.22
N SER A 70 -3.30 -15.55 -20.00
CA SER A 70 -3.36 -15.33 -21.46
C SER A 70 -3.98 -16.51 -22.22
N VAL A 71 -3.57 -17.74 -21.90
CA VAL A 71 -3.97 -18.97 -22.64
C VAL A 71 -5.26 -19.55 -22.08
N LEU A 72 -5.34 -19.73 -20.76
CA LEU A 72 -6.46 -20.42 -20.12
C LEU A 72 -7.56 -19.48 -19.64
N ARG A 73 -7.31 -18.16 -19.65
CA ARG A 73 -8.23 -17.12 -19.16
C ARG A 73 -8.56 -17.29 -17.67
N ILE A 74 -7.57 -17.74 -16.89
CA ILE A 74 -7.66 -17.96 -15.44
C ILE A 74 -6.90 -16.84 -14.72
N SER A 75 -7.52 -16.20 -13.73
CA SER A 75 -6.85 -15.12 -12.96
C SER A 75 -5.65 -15.66 -12.16
N PRO A 76 -4.66 -14.82 -11.81
CA PRO A 76 -3.52 -15.23 -11.00
C PRO A 76 -3.94 -15.88 -9.67
N ALA A 77 -4.91 -15.31 -8.96
CA ALA A 77 -5.43 -15.87 -7.71
C ALA A 77 -6.01 -17.29 -7.89
N ARG A 78 -6.82 -17.50 -8.94
CA ARG A 78 -7.38 -18.82 -9.23
C ARG A 78 -6.31 -19.80 -9.70
N THR A 79 -5.32 -19.33 -10.46
CA THR A 79 -4.16 -20.13 -10.89
C THR A 79 -3.40 -20.66 -9.68
N MET A 80 -3.09 -19.80 -8.70
CA MET A 80 -2.39 -20.20 -7.49
C MET A 80 -3.21 -21.17 -6.63
N ALA A 81 -4.53 -20.98 -6.53
CA ALA A 81 -5.40 -21.92 -5.81
C ALA A 81 -5.42 -23.32 -6.45
N LEU A 82 -5.49 -23.40 -7.79
CA LEU A 82 -5.45 -24.66 -8.52
C LEU A 82 -4.07 -25.33 -8.42
N ALA A 83 -2.99 -24.54 -8.53
CA ALA A 83 -1.63 -25.04 -8.38
C ALA A 83 -1.37 -25.56 -6.95
N GLN A 84 -1.88 -24.90 -5.92
CA GLN A 84 -1.84 -25.38 -4.53
C GLN A 84 -2.46 -26.77 -4.42
N GLN A 85 -3.65 -26.98 -4.99
CA GLN A 85 -4.33 -28.29 -4.98
C GLN A 85 -3.51 -29.36 -5.70
N LEU A 86 -2.93 -29.02 -6.86
CA LEU A 86 -2.06 -29.94 -7.60
C LEU A 86 -0.77 -30.28 -6.83
N TYR A 87 -0.26 -29.36 -6.01
CA TYR A 87 0.93 -29.56 -5.19
C TYR A 87 0.63 -30.39 -3.92
N GLU A 88 -0.41 -30.02 -3.16
CA GLU A 88 -0.78 -30.68 -1.90
C GLU A 88 -1.22 -32.13 -2.12
N GLY A 89 -1.93 -32.38 -3.22
CA GLY A 89 -2.24 -33.73 -3.65
C GLY A 89 -3.63 -33.87 -4.27
N ILE A 90 -3.73 -34.80 -5.22
CA ILE A 90 -4.99 -35.28 -5.76
C ILE A 90 -5.11 -36.77 -5.40
N ASN A 91 -6.29 -37.21 -4.99
CA ASN A 91 -6.53 -38.62 -4.73
C ASN A 91 -6.63 -39.39 -6.05
N LEU A 92 -5.64 -40.23 -6.33
CA LEU A 92 -5.56 -41.06 -7.55
C LEU A 92 -6.12 -42.48 -7.35
N GLY A 93 -6.80 -42.75 -6.23
CA GLY A 93 -7.31 -44.07 -5.84
C GLY A 93 -6.34 -44.90 -5.00
N SER A 94 -5.03 -44.66 -5.12
CA SER A 94 -3.96 -45.28 -4.31
C SER A 94 -3.47 -44.39 -3.15
N GLY A 95 -4.04 -43.20 -2.99
CA GLY A 95 -3.62 -42.19 -2.02
C GLY A 95 -3.58 -40.78 -2.61
N GLU A 96 -3.31 -39.78 -1.78
CA GLU A 96 -3.05 -38.41 -2.23
C GLU A 96 -1.65 -38.34 -2.84
N THR A 97 -1.57 -37.82 -4.07
CA THR A 97 -0.32 -37.66 -4.79
C THR A 97 -0.19 -36.22 -5.28
N GLY A 98 0.91 -35.54 -4.90
CA GLY A 98 1.28 -34.24 -5.44
C GLY A 98 1.70 -34.38 -6.90
N LEU A 99 0.99 -33.71 -7.81
CA LEU A 99 1.19 -33.78 -9.25
C LEU A 99 2.23 -32.79 -9.77
N ILE A 100 2.49 -31.71 -9.04
CA ILE A 100 3.47 -30.69 -9.41
C ILE A 100 4.41 -30.35 -8.26
N THR A 101 5.57 -29.79 -8.58
CA THR A 101 6.49 -29.17 -7.61
C THR A 101 5.90 -27.90 -7.00
N TYR A 102 6.56 -27.37 -5.97
CA TYR A 102 6.08 -26.18 -5.26
C TYR A 102 5.89 -24.98 -6.19
N MET A 103 4.68 -24.40 -6.16
CA MET A 103 4.23 -23.41 -7.14
C MET A 103 4.65 -21.96 -6.84
N ARG A 104 5.33 -21.71 -5.71
CA ARG A 104 5.89 -20.39 -5.35
C ARG A 104 7.40 -20.46 -5.47
N THR A 105 7.89 -20.18 -6.66
CA THR A 105 9.30 -20.28 -7.05
C THR A 105 9.58 -19.22 -8.11
N ASP A 106 10.76 -18.63 -8.04
CA ASP A 106 11.38 -17.74 -9.03
C ASP A 106 12.55 -18.42 -9.75
N SER A 107 12.75 -19.71 -9.50
CA SER A 107 13.87 -20.50 -10.00
C SER A 107 13.47 -21.36 -11.19
N PHE A 108 14.21 -21.25 -12.30
CA PHE A 108 14.10 -22.15 -13.45
C PHE A 108 14.85 -23.47 -13.27
N PHE A 109 15.43 -23.71 -12.09
CA PHE A 109 16.21 -24.90 -11.81
C PHE A 109 15.37 -26.18 -11.92
N VAL A 110 15.96 -27.24 -12.45
CA VAL A 110 15.37 -28.58 -12.53
C VAL A 110 16.44 -29.55 -12.02
N SER A 111 16.09 -30.53 -11.19
CA SER A 111 17.07 -31.53 -10.73
C SER A 111 17.60 -32.40 -11.88
N ALA A 112 18.79 -32.97 -11.67
CA ALA A 112 19.38 -33.91 -12.62
C ALA A 112 18.50 -35.15 -12.85
N GLU A 113 17.84 -35.62 -11.79
CA GLU A 113 16.88 -36.73 -11.85
C GLU A 113 15.69 -36.41 -12.76
N ALA A 114 15.01 -35.29 -12.53
CA ALA A 114 13.85 -34.91 -13.33
C ALA A 114 14.22 -34.65 -14.81
N ARG A 115 15.39 -34.06 -15.09
CA ARG A 115 15.91 -33.95 -16.46
C ARG A 115 16.16 -35.31 -17.10
N GLY A 116 16.73 -36.25 -16.34
CA GLY A 116 16.99 -37.61 -16.80
C GLY A 116 15.69 -38.35 -17.14
N GLN A 117 14.71 -38.31 -16.25
CA GLN A 117 13.38 -38.89 -16.47
C GLN A 117 12.69 -38.28 -17.69
N CYS A 118 12.72 -36.94 -17.82
CA CYS A 118 12.14 -36.25 -18.97
C CYS A 118 12.86 -36.59 -20.28
N LYS A 119 14.19 -36.71 -20.27
CA LYS A 119 14.98 -37.15 -21.43
C LYS A 119 14.54 -38.54 -21.90
N THR A 120 14.46 -39.50 -20.99
CA THR A 120 14.00 -40.86 -21.29
C THR A 120 12.58 -40.87 -21.82
N PHE A 121 11.69 -40.09 -21.20
CA PHE A 121 10.32 -39.92 -21.67
C PHE A 121 10.27 -39.38 -23.11
N ILE A 122 11.05 -38.35 -23.42
CA ILE A 122 11.09 -37.74 -24.76
C ILE A 122 11.58 -38.76 -25.80
N GLU A 123 12.66 -39.47 -25.50
CA GLU A 123 13.23 -40.48 -26.41
C GLU A 123 12.21 -41.59 -26.72
N GLN A 124 11.47 -42.05 -25.71
CA GLN A 124 10.48 -43.13 -25.84
C GLN A 124 9.19 -42.69 -26.57
N ASN A 125 8.73 -41.45 -26.36
CA ASN A 125 7.42 -41.00 -26.84
C ASN A 125 7.48 -40.14 -28.11
N TYR A 126 8.60 -39.46 -28.37
CA TYR A 126 8.76 -38.58 -29.54
C TYR A 126 9.89 -38.99 -30.47
N GLY A 127 10.91 -39.70 -29.98
CA GLY A 127 12.06 -40.15 -30.76
C GLY A 127 13.37 -39.48 -30.34
N LYS A 128 14.49 -40.09 -30.74
CA LYS A 128 15.84 -39.67 -30.33
C LYS A 128 16.22 -38.30 -30.87
N GLU A 129 15.71 -37.93 -32.03
CA GLU A 129 15.92 -36.62 -32.67
C GLU A 129 15.29 -35.45 -31.90
N TYR A 130 14.34 -35.72 -31.00
CA TYR A 130 13.71 -34.72 -30.14
C TYR A 130 14.44 -34.50 -28.81
N VAL A 131 15.44 -35.33 -28.51
CA VAL A 131 16.30 -35.16 -27.36
C VAL A 131 17.44 -34.18 -27.72
N PRO A 132 17.66 -33.11 -26.94
CA PRO A 132 18.73 -32.18 -27.24
C PRO A 132 20.10 -32.85 -27.04
N ALA A 133 21.08 -32.49 -27.88
CA ALA A 133 22.43 -33.05 -27.83
C ALA A 133 23.12 -32.80 -26.47
N THR A 134 22.87 -31.62 -25.89
CA THR A 134 23.25 -31.25 -24.53
C THR A 134 22.00 -30.93 -23.71
N PRO A 135 21.93 -31.27 -22.42
CA PRO A 135 20.79 -30.91 -21.59
C PRO A 135 20.52 -29.40 -21.60
N ASN A 136 19.24 -29.02 -21.62
CA ASN A 136 18.85 -27.62 -21.58
C ASN A 136 18.92 -27.11 -20.14
N PHE A 137 19.56 -25.95 -19.96
CA PHE A 137 19.61 -25.22 -18.70
C PHE A 137 19.10 -23.80 -18.92
N TYR A 138 18.37 -23.29 -17.93
CA TYR A 138 17.80 -21.95 -17.94
C TYR A 138 18.29 -21.20 -16.71
N LYS A 139 18.69 -19.94 -16.91
CA LYS A 139 19.29 -19.11 -15.87
C LYS A 139 18.19 -18.31 -15.17
N SER A 140 18.13 -18.41 -13.85
CA SER A 140 17.28 -17.59 -12.98
C SER A 140 17.89 -16.19 -12.76
N ARG A 141 17.11 -15.25 -12.23
CA ARG A 141 17.62 -13.93 -11.81
C ARG A 141 18.59 -14.10 -10.63
N ALA A 142 19.56 -13.19 -10.50
CA ALA A 142 20.41 -13.14 -9.32
C ALA A 142 19.56 -12.89 -8.07
N GLY A 143 19.80 -13.65 -6.99
CA GLY A 143 19.02 -13.58 -5.75
C GLY A 143 17.73 -14.41 -5.76
N ALA A 144 17.44 -15.14 -6.86
CA ALA A 144 16.34 -16.11 -6.85
C ALA A 144 16.56 -17.15 -5.73
N GLN A 145 15.48 -17.59 -5.09
CA GLN A 145 15.54 -18.62 -4.06
C GLN A 145 15.90 -19.98 -4.70
N GLU A 146 17.19 -20.20 -4.99
CA GLU A 146 17.72 -21.38 -5.69
C GLU A 146 17.46 -22.71 -4.97
N ALA A 147 16.95 -22.67 -3.73
CA ALA A 147 16.50 -23.85 -2.99
C ALA A 147 15.23 -24.51 -3.58
N HIS A 148 14.50 -23.83 -4.47
CA HIS A 148 13.30 -24.35 -5.11
C HIS A 148 13.53 -24.73 -6.58
N GLU A 149 12.88 -25.82 -7.00
CA GLU A 149 12.81 -26.18 -8.41
C GLU A 149 11.74 -25.34 -9.14
N ALA A 150 11.84 -25.30 -10.46
CA ALA A 150 10.79 -24.79 -11.35
C ALA A 150 9.48 -25.57 -11.14
N ILE A 151 8.36 -24.95 -11.50
CA ILE A 151 7.03 -25.56 -11.50
C ILE A 151 6.95 -26.56 -12.66
N ARG A 152 6.96 -27.85 -12.32
CA ARG A 152 6.93 -28.99 -13.26
C ARG A 152 6.10 -30.14 -12.68
N PRO A 153 5.71 -31.13 -13.50
CA PRO A 153 5.19 -32.39 -12.99
C PRO A 153 6.19 -33.07 -12.05
N THR A 154 5.69 -33.68 -10.98
CA THR A 154 6.50 -34.55 -10.11
C THR A 154 6.94 -35.81 -10.83
N ASP A 155 6.04 -36.38 -11.65
CA ASP A 155 6.29 -37.49 -12.55
C ASP A 155 5.83 -37.14 -13.98
N VAL A 156 6.77 -37.13 -14.93
CA VAL A 156 6.50 -36.82 -16.34
C VAL A 156 5.63 -37.88 -17.03
N GLN A 157 5.61 -39.12 -16.52
CA GLN A 157 4.81 -40.22 -17.07
C GLN A 157 3.30 -40.03 -16.84
N MET A 158 2.91 -39.20 -15.85
CA MET A 158 1.52 -38.82 -15.61
C MET A 158 1.04 -37.83 -16.67
N LYS A 159 0.76 -38.33 -17.88
CA LYS A 159 0.29 -37.51 -19.00
C LYS A 159 -1.06 -36.85 -18.67
N PRO A 160 -1.33 -35.63 -19.16
CA PRO A 160 -2.62 -34.97 -18.94
C PRO A 160 -3.81 -35.85 -19.35
N GLU A 161 -3.69 -36.60 -20.44
CA GLU A 161 -4.73 -37.48 -20.97
C GLU A 161 -5.10 -38.59 -19.97
N SER A 162 -4.13 -39.16 -19.25
CA SER A 162 -4.40 -40.20 -18.24
C SER A 162 -5.08 -39.66 -16.98
N LEU A 163 -5.00 -38.35 -16.72
CA LEU A 163 -5.59 -37.70 -15.54
C LEU A 163 -6.96 -37.07 -15.82
N ALA A 164 -7.43 -37.11 -17.08
CA ALA A 164 -8.64 -36.40 -17.51
C ALA A 164 -9.93 -36.87 -16.81
N HIS A 165 -9.96 -38.11 -16.32
CA HIS A 165 -11.10 -38.68 -15.59
C HIS A 165 -11.05 -38.42 -14.08
N ILE A 166 -9.94 -37.88 -13.56
CA ILE A 166 -9.70 -37.63 -12.14
C ILE A 166 -9.75 -36.13 -11.85
N LEU A 167 -9.04 -35.33 -12.66
CA LEU A 167 -8.94 -33.89 -12.47
C LEU A 167 -10.19 -33.17 -12.95
N ASN A 168 -10.60 -32.15 -12.21
CA ASN A 168 -11.63 -31.26 -12.71
C ASN A 168 -11.12 -30.47 -13.95
N PRO A 169 -12.01 -29.91 -14.79
CA PRO A 169 -11.59 -29.30 -16.05
C PRO A 169 -10.59 -28.15 -15.93
N GLN A 170 -10.60 -27.39 -14.83
CA GLN A 170 -9.64 -26.30 -14.63
C GLN A 170 -8.28 -26.81 -14.14
N GLN A 171 -8.26 -27.78 -13.23
CA GLN A 171 -7.04 -28.47 -12.79
C GLN A 171 -6.35 -29.15 -13.96
N LEU A 172 -7.11 -29.89 -14.79
CA LEU A 172 -6.59 -30.57 -15.97
C LEU A 172 -5.95 -29.59 -16.96
N LYS A 173 -6.60 -28.46 -17.23
CA LYS A 173 -6.06 -27.41 -18.11
C LYS A 173 -4.75 -26.81 -17.57
N LEU A 174 -4.69 -26.52 -16.27
CA LEU A 174 -3.50 -25.96 -15.65
C LEU A 174 -2.36 -26.98 -15.62
N TYR A 175 -2.65 -28.23 -15.23
CA TYR A 175 -1.68 -29.32 -15.24
C TYR A 175 -1.15 -29.59 -16.64
N LYS A 176 -2.02 -29.65 -17.65
CA LYS A 176 -1.63 -29.77 -19.06
C LYS A 176 -0.66 -28.66 -19.48
N LEU A 177 -0.98 -27.41 -19.15
CA LEU A 177 -0.12 -26.28 -19.45
C LEU A 177 1.28 -26.43 -18.81
N ILE A 178 1.33 -26.81 -17.53
CA ILE A 178 2.58 -27.06 -16.79
C ILE A 178 3.39 -28.20 -17.42
N TRP A 179 2.72 -29.32 -17.69
CA TRP A 179 3.32 -30.52 -18.27
C TRP A 179 3.92 -30.25 -19.65
N GLU A 180 3.14 -29.63 -20.55
CA GLU A 180 3.60 -29.29 -21.91
C GLU A 180 4.80 -28.33 -21.87
N ARG A 181 4.76 -27.30 -20.99
CA ARG A 181 5.88 -26.35 -20.84
C ARG A 181 7.14 -27.05 -20.36
N PHE A 182 7.04 -27.92 -19.36
CA PHE A 182 8.18 -28.64 -18.81
C PHE A 182 8.82 -29.56 -19.86
N VAL A 183 8.03 -30.43 -20.52
CA VAL A 183 8.54 -31.35 -21.54
C VAL A 183 9.15 -30.58 -22.71
N ALA A 184 8.46 -29.55 -23.21
CA ALA A 184 8.98 -28.70 -24.28
C ALA A 184 10.33 -28.05 -23.92
N SER A 185 10.49 -27.57 -22.67
CA SER A 185 11.74 -26.96 -22.20
C SER A 185 12.95 -27.91 -22.25
N GLN A 186 12.71 -29.23 -22.22
CA GLN A 186 13.75 -30.26 -22.23
C GLN A 186 13.95 -30.90 -23.60
N MET A 187 13.26 -30.43 -24.65
CA MET A 187 13.36 -30.95 -26.01
C MET A 187 14.35 -30.18 -26.89
N ALA A 188 14.69 -30.79 -28.02
CA ALA A 188 15.45 -30.16 -29.10
C ALA A 188 14.74 -28.90 -29.65
N PRO A 189 15.49 -27.86 -30.06
CA PRO A 189 14.93 -26.68 -30.70
C PRO A 189 14.14 -27.02 -31.97
N ALA A 190 13.14 -26.19 -32.29
CA ALA A 190 12.52 -26.23 -33.61
C ALA A 190 13.48 -25.61 -34.64
N ARG A 191 13.55 -26.19 -35.83
CA ARG A 191 14.33 -25.65 -36.97
C ARG A 191 13.34 -25.16 -38.01
N ILE A 192 13.43 -23.88 -38.35
CA ILE A 192 12.52 -23.18 -39.25
C ILE A 192 13.34 -22.66 -40.42
N SER A 193 12.94 -23.01 -41.64
CA SER A 193 13.48 -22.39 -42.85
C SER A 193 12.71 -21.10 -43.09
N GLN A 194 13.37 -19.97 -42.92
CA GLN A 194 12.81 -18.65 -43.21
C GLN A 194 13.33 -18.18 -44.56
N ARG A 195 12.41 -17.92 -45.48
CA ARG A 195 12.65 -17.33 -46.80
C ARG A 195 12.19 -15.88 -46.77
N SER A 196 13.13 -14.95 -46.92
CA SER A 196 12.83 -13.53 -47.13
C SER A 196 13.09 -13.20 -48.60
N VAL A 197 12.09 -12.63 -49.26
CA VAL A 197 12.18 -12.23 -50.67
C VAL A 197 11.98 -10.72 -50.74
N GLU A 198 12.88 -10.06 -51.46
CA GLU A 198 12.76 -8.65 -51.80
C GLU A 198 12.32 -8.47 -53.25
N PHE A 199 11.53 -7.43 -53.48
CA PHE A 199 10.95 -7.11 -54.77
C PHE A 199 11.15 -5.63 -55.05
N ASP A 200 11.79 -5.32 -56.16
CA ASP A 200 11.98 -3.93 -56.59
C ASP A 200 10.88 -3.54 -57.57
N ALA A 201 10.24 -2.40 -57.32
CA ALA A 201 9.39 -1.75 -58.31
C ALA A 201 10.29 -0.98 -59.26
N GLN A 202 10.49 -1.53 -60.46
CA GLN A 202 11.44 -1.00 -61.45
C GLN A 202 11.20 0.50 -61.68
N PRO A 203 12.22 1.36 -61.53
CA PRO A 203 12.06 2.80 -61.68
C PRO A 203 11.75 3.19 -63.12
N GLU A 204 10.85 4.15 -63.30
CA GLU A 204 10.62 4.80 -64.58
C GLU A 204 11.41 6.13 -64.60
N GLY A 205 12.51 6.18 -65.35
CA GLY A 205 13.39 7.35 -65.39
C GLY A 205 14.14 7.62 -64.08
N ASN A 206 14.08 8.85 -63.56
CA ASN A 206 14.73 9.29 -62.32
C ASN A 206 13.82 9.19 -61.08
N GLY A 207 12.77 8.35 -61.13
CA GLY A 207 11.85 8.16 -60.01
C GLY A 207 12.49 7.45 -58.81
N GLU A 208 11.82 7.49 -57.65
CA GLU A 208 12.32 6.85 -56.43
C GLU A 208 12.43 5.33 -56.58
N GLN A 209 13.35 4.69 -55.86
CA GLN A 209 13.46 3.23 -55.82
C GLN A 209 12.62 2.68 -54.66
N TYR A 210 11.62 1.86 -54.98
CA TYR A 210 10.79 1.20 -53.97
C TYR A 210 11.13 -0.28 -53.87
N THR A 211 11.47 -0.73 -52.67
CA THR A 211 11.70 -2.16 -52.38
C THR A 211 10.64 -2.66 -51.42
N PHE A 212 9.97 -3.73 -51.82
CA PHE A 212 9.01 -4.48 -51.03
C PHE A 212 9.66 -5.74 -50.48
N ARG A 213 9.10 -6.28 -49.39
CA ARG A 213 9.54 -7.53 -48.78
C ARG A 213 8.36 -8.41 -48.42
N ALA A 214 8.52 -9.72 -48.63
CA ALA A 214 7.68 -10.75 -48.06
C ALA A 214 8.55 -11.79 -47.35
N THR A 215 8.04 -12.37 -46.27
CA THR A 215 8.70 -13.44 -45.53
C THR A 215 7.78 -14.65 -45.48
N ALA A 216 8.33 -15.84 -45.73
CA ALA A 216 7.63 -17.10 -45.50
C ALA A 216 8.50 -18.00 -44.62
N SER A 217 7.85 -18.72 -43.71
CA SER A 217 8.52 -19.65 -42.81
C SER A 217 7.96 -21.05 -43.03
N THR A 218 8.82 -22.07 -42.98
CA THR A 218 8.43 -23.48 -43.00
C THR A 218 9.16 -24.23 -41.90
N ILE A 219 8.43 -25.02 -41.13
CA ILE A 219 9.01 -25.86 -40.07
C ILE A 219 9.75 -27.03 -40.75
N VAL A 220 11.08 -27.03 -40.67
CA VAL A 220 11.94 -28.13 -41.15
C VAL A 220 11.96 -29.26 -40.12
N PHE A 221 11.97 -28.89 -38.83
CA PHE A 221 11.89 -29.83 -37.72
C PHE A 221 11.10 -29.18 -36.57
N PRO A 222 10.00 -29.78 -36.11
CA PRO A 222 9.13 -29.15 -35.11
C PRO A 222 9.77 -29.07 -33.72
N GLY A 223 10.73 -29.95 -33.40
CA GLY A 223 11.37 -29.98 -32.08
C GLY A 223 10.36 -29.96 -30.94
N TYR A 224 10.55 -29.06 -29.98
CA TYR A 224 9.67 -28.86 -28.84
C TYR A 224 8.19 -28.58 -29.18
N MET A 225 7.88 -28.06 -30.38
CA MET A 225 6.51 -27.71 -30.78
C MET A 225 5.59 -28.93 -30.92
N ARG A 226 6.20 -30.11 -31.08
CA ARG A 226 5.48 -31.40 -31.19
C ARG A 226 4.65 -31.73 -29.95
N VAL A 227 5.11 -31.33 -28.76
CA VAL A 227 4.42 -31.62 -27.49
C VAL A 227 3.03 -30.99 -27.42
N SER A 228 2.92 -29.73 -27.84
CA SER A 228 1.66 -28.99 -27.80
C SER A 228 0.81 -29.18 -29.07
N GLY A 229 1.26 -30.00 -30.02
CA GLY A 229 0.58 -30.23 -31.30
C GLY A 229 0.57 -29.00 -32.23
N VAL A 230 1.44 -28.02 -31.98
CA VAL A 230 1.55 -26.79 -32.80
C VAL A 230 2.60 -27.01 -33.90
N GLU A 231 2.44 -28.09 -34.67
CA GLU A 231 3.36 -28.46 -35.76
C GLU A 231 3.06 -27.70 -37.07
N LYS A 232 2.02 -26.86 -37.06
CA LYS A 232 1.70 -25.93 -38.13
C LYS A 232 1.87 -24.51 -37.59
N PRO A 233 2.55 -23.60 -38.31
CA PRO A 233 2.49 -22.19 -37.98
C PRO A 233 1.00 -21.79 -37.97
N ASN A 234 0.51 -21.33 -36.83
CA ASN A 234 -0.85 -20.83 -36.73
C ASN A 234 -0.90 -19.53 -37.54
N SER A 235 -1.64 -19.53 -38.64
CA SER A 235 -1.93 -18.35 -39.48
C SER A 235 -2.84 -17.31 -38.80
N LYS A 236 -2.83 -17.25 -37.45
CA LYS A 236 -3.73 -16.46 -36.60
C LYS A 236 -3.02 -15.42 -35.73
N ASP A 237 -1.70 -15.30 -35.84
CA ASP A 237 -1.03 -14.09 -35.38
C ASP A 237 -1.16 -13.05 -36.50
N GLU A 238 -2.08 -12.10 -36.34
CA GLU A 238 -2.30 -10.96 -37.26
C GLU A 238 -1.03 -10.11 -37.44
N ASP A 239 -0.06 -10.23 -36.52
CA ASP A 239 1.26 -9.60 -36.57
C ASP A 239 2.40 -10.53 -37.05
N SER A 240 2.12 -11.80 -37.37
CA SER A 240 3.13 -12.67 -37.97
C SER A 240 3.24 -12.36 -39.46
N ASP A 241 4.45 -11.98 -39.90
CA ASP A 241 4.77 -11.76 -41.33
C ASP A 241 4.76 -13.06 -42.15
N GLU A 242 4.29 -14.18 -41.59
CA GLU A 242 4.38 -15.50 -42.19
C GLU A 242 3.21 -15.75 -43.15
N SER A 243 3.36 -15.26 -44.38
CA SER A 243 2.49 -15.65 -45.48
C SER A 243 2.96 -16.96 -46.10
N VAL A 244 2.02 -17.72 -46.68
CA VAL A 244 2.38 -18.77 -47.64
C VAL A 244 2.82 -18.06 -48.92
N MET A 245 4.03 -18.37 -49.39
CA MET A 245 4.61 -17.76 -50.59
C MET A 245 5.03 -18.87 -51.55
N PRO A 246 4.69 -18.77 -52.85
CA PRO A 246 5.07 -19.76 -53.85
C PRO A 246 6.59 -19.79 -54.07
N ALA A 247 7.04 -20.78 -54.85
CA ALA A 247 8.42 -20.81 -55.30
C ALA A 247 8.65 -19.68 -56.31
N LEU A 248 9.58 -18.78 -55.99
CA LEU A 248 10.00 -17.66 -56.84
C LEU A 248 11.46 -17.77 -57.28
N GLU A 249 11.83 -17.12 -58.37
CA GLU A 249 13.20 -16.97 -58.87
C GLU A 249 13.65 -15.50 -58.96
N VAL A 250 14.95 -15.23 -58.81
CA VAL A 250 15.47 -13.86 -58.97
C VAL A 250 15.28 -13.39 -60.41
N GLY A 251 14.76 -12.17 -60.58
CA GLY A 251 14.41 -11.62 -61.89
C GLY A 251 13.00 -11.96 -62.37
N GLU A 252 12.26 -12.79 -61.64
CA GLU A 252 10.86 -13.11 -61.95
C GLU A 252 9.97 -11.86 -61.81
N LYS A 253 9.06 -11.68 -62.78
CA LYS A 253 8.10 -10.57 -62.78
C LYS A 253 6.81 -11.01 -62.11
N LEU A 254 6.27 -10.16 -61.25
CA LEU A 254 4.97 -10.40 -60.62
C LEU A 254 3.85 -9.66 -61.34
N GLU A 255 2.68 -10.28 -61.37
CA GLU A 255 1.43 -9.62 -61.71
C GLU A 255 0.85 -8.96 -60.45
N THR A 256 0.83 -7.63 -60.42
CA THR A 256 0.22 -6.89 -59.33
C THR A 256 -1.30 -6.96 -59.45
N LEU A 257 -1.95 -7.62 -58.48
CA LEU A 257 -3.42 -7.69 -58.42
C LEU A 257 -4.03 -6.41 -57.85
N GLU A 258 -3.49 -5.94 -56.72
CA GLU A 258 -3.99 -4.77 -56.00
C GLU A 258 -2.86 -4.09 -55.22
N TRP A 259 -2.91 -2.77 -55.13
CA TRP A 259 -2.07 -1.98 -54.23
C TRP A 259 -2.88 -1.62 -52.98
N LEU A 260 -2.44 -2.09 -51.81
CA LEU A 260 -3.09 -1.80 -50.54
C LEU A 260 -2.44 -0.58 -49.87
N SER A 261 -3.22 0.48 -49.65
CA SER A 261 -2.80 1.67 -48.91
C SER A 261 -3.66 1.81 -47.65
N GLU A 262 -3.04 1.60 -46.49
CA GLU A 262 -3.72 1.68 -45.19
C GLU A 262 -3.20 2.88 -44.39
N ARG A 263 -4.09 3.79 -44.03
CA ARG A 263 -3.78 4.81 -43.02
C ARG A 263 -3.75 4.14 -41.65
N LYS A 264 -2.60 4.25 -40.98
CA LYS A 264 -2.42 3.78 -39.60
C LYS A 264 -2.22 4.96 -38.66
N GLU A 265 -2.65 4.80 -37.42
CA GLU A 265 -2.44 5.76 -36.35
C GLU A 265 -1.67 5.09 -35.21
N THR A 266 -0.78 5.84 -34.56
CA THR A 266 -0.12 5.38 -33.35
C THR A 266 -1.17 5.15 -32.28
N LYS A 267 -1.20 3.94 -31.72
CA LYS A 267 -2.07 3.63 -30.59
C LYS A 267 -1.39 4.11 -29.30
N PRO A 268 -2.16 4.62 -28.31
CA PRO A 268 -1.59 4.87 -26.99
C PRO A 268 -1.07 3.56 -26.38
N PRO A 269 -0.18 3.63 -25.37
CA PRO A 269 0.26 2.46 -24.63
C PRO A 269 -0.92 1.62 -24.14
N ALA A 270 -0.84 0.30 -24.34
CA ALA A 270 -1.91 -0.60 -23.92
C ALA A 270 -2.05 -0.60 -22.39
N ARG A 271 -3.29 -0.70 -21.90
CA ARG A 271 -3.53 -0.93 -20.47
C ARG A 271 -2.97 -2.28 -20.04
N TYR A 272 -2.66 -2.39 -18.75
CA TYR A 272 -2.27 -3.66 -18.17
C TYR A 272 -3.42 -4.66 -18.17
N SER A 273 -3.15 -5.91 -18.54
CA SER A 273 -3.93 -7.07 -18.16
C SER A 273 -3.34 -7.65 -16.87
N GLU A 274 -3.99 -8.65 -16.27
CA GLU A 274 -3.42 -9.33 -15.10
C GLU A 274 -2.05 -9.93 -15.43
N ALA A 275 -1.91 -10.54 -16.61
CA ALA A 275 -0.64 -11.08 -17.09
C ALA A 275 0.43 -9.99 -17.25
N SER A 276 0.12 -8.90 -17.95
CA SER A 276 1.14 -7.87 -18.17
C SER A 276 1.48 -7.07 -16.91
N LEU A 277 0.58 -6.98 -15.93
CA LEU A 277 0.89 -6.41 -14.62
C LEU A 277 1.81 -7.32 -13.81
N VAL A 278 1.57 -8.63 -13.77
CA VAL A 278 2.48 -9.59 -13.12
C VAL A 278 3.88 -9.51 -13.73
N ARG A 279 3.96 -9.42 -15.06
CA ARG A 279 5.23 -9.23 -15.78
C ARG A 279 5.92 -7.93 -15.36
N ALA A 280 5.18 -6.81 -15.32
CA ALA A 280 5.74 -5.52 -14.93
C ALA A 280 6.26 -5.53 -13.47
N LEU A 281 5.51 -6.14 -12.54
CA LEU A 281 5.93 -6.29 -11.15
C LEU A 281 7.26 -7.06 -11.05
N GLU A 282 7.37 -8.20 -11.73
CA GLU A 282 8.59 -9.01 -11.81
C GLU A 282 9.77 -8.25 -12.44
N GLU A 283 9.57 -7.60 -13.59
CA GLU A 283 10.58 -6.81 -14.30
C GLU A 283 11.14 -5.68 -13.41
N HIS A 284 10.26 -5.03 -12.65
CA HIS A 284 10.63 -3.96 -11.72
C HIS A 284 11.12 -4.44 -10.35
N GLY A 285 11.18 -5.75 -10.09
CA GLY A 285 11.60 -6.29 -8.79
C GLY A 285 10.62 -6.04 -7.64
N ILE A 286 9.38 -5.67 -7.96
CA ILE A 286 8.32 -5.41 -6.98
C ILE A 286 7.50 -6.68 -6.79
N GLY A 287 7.34 -7.10 -5.54
CA GLY A 287 6.67 -8.34 -5.21
C GLY A 287 7.53 -9.57 -5.44
N ARG A 288 6.99 -10.71 -5.03
CA ARG A 288 7.64 -12.02 -4.99
C ARG A 288 6.63 -13.08 -5.44
N PRO A 289 7.05 -14.32 -5.75
CA PRO A 289 6.15 -15.43 -6.06
C PRO A 289 4.95 -15.57 -5.10
N SER A 290 5.15 -15.24 -3.82
CA SER A 290 4.12 -15.26 -2.78
C SER A 290 3.11 -14.10 -2.86
N THR A 291 3.45 -12.96 -3.47
CA THR A 291 2.66 -11.73 -3.37
C THR A 291 1.97 -11.30 -4.68
N TYR A 292 2.41 -11.73 -5.86
CA TYR A 292 1.80 -11.29 -7.14
C TYR A 292 0.28 -11.43 -7.18
N ALA A 293 -0.23 -12.63 -6.93
CA ALA A 293 -1.68 -12.88 -6.94
C ALA A 293 -2.43 -12.08 -5.86
N GLN A 294 -1.81 -11.89 -4.69
CA GLN A 294 -2.37 -11.13 -3.59
C GLN A 294 -2.43 -9.63 -3.89
N ILE A 295 -1.41 -9.07 -4.53
CA ILE A 295 -1.38 -7.66 -4.96
C ILE A 295 -2.58 -7.40 -5.88
N LEU A 296 -2.74 -8.20 -6.95
CA LEU A 296 -3.87 -8.03 -7.88
C LEU A 296 -5.23 -8.21 -7.19
N SER A 297 -5.35 -9.24 -6.34
CA SER A 297 -6.59 -9.48 -5.59
C SER A 297 -6.94 -8.31 -4.66
N THR A 298 -5.94 -7.70 -4.03
CA THR A 298 -6.11 -6.58 -3.09
C THR A 298 -6.51 -5.31 -3.83
N LEU A 299 -5.89 -5.02 -4.97
CA LEU A 299 -6.26 -3.87 -5.81
C LEU A 299 -7.72 -3.93 -6.24
N ASN A 300 -8.18 -5.12 -6.65
CA ASN A 300 -9.57 -5.35 -7.06
C ASN A 300 -10.54 -5.35 -5.87
N SER A 301 -10.22 -6.05 -4.76
CA SER A 301 -11.11 -6.14 -3.60
C SER A 301 -11.33 -4.79 -2.89
N ARG A 302 -10.31 -3.92 -2.90
CA ARG A 302 -10.38 -2.55 -2.38
C ARG A 302 -10.95 -1.56 -3.40
N LYS A 303 -11.36 -2.02 -4.58
CA LYS A 303 -11.97 -1.21 -5.65
C LYS A 303 -11.09 -0.07 -6.14
N TYR A 304 -9.76 -0.23 -6.09
CA TYR A 304 -8.82 0.74 -6.69
C TYR A 304 -8.72 0.56 -8.21
N VAL A 305 -8.92 -0.67 -8.67
CA VAL A 305 -9.00 -1.02 -10.09
C VAL A 305 -10.26 -1.86 -10.33
N THR A 306 -10.79 -1.78 -11.54
CA THR A 306 -11.76 -2.74 -12.07
C THR A 306 -11.13 -3.52 -13.21
N ILE A 307 -11.61 -4.74 -13.42
CA ILE A 307 -11.19 -5.57 -14.56
C ILE A 307 -12.34 -5.58 -15.57
N GLU A 308 -12.17 -4.83 -16.66
CA GLU A 308 -13.14 -4.73 -17.75
C GLU A 308 -12.51 -5.27 -19.03
N LYS A 309 -13.18 -6.22 -19.70
CA LYS A 309 -12.64 -6.86 -20.92
C LYS A 309 -11.19 -7.36 -20.74
N ARG A 310 -10.83 -7.81 -19.53
CA ARG A 310 -9.49 -8.29 -19.11
C ARG A 310 -8.37 -7.26 -19.08
N VAL A 311 -8.70 -5.98 -19.11
CA VAL A 311 -7.75 -4.91 -18.79
C VAL A 311 -8.09 -4.31 -17.43
N LEU A 312 -7.06 -3.94 -16.69
CA LEU A 312 -7.18 -3.23 -15.44
C LEU A 312 -7.39 -1.75 -15.74
N THR A 313 -8.48 -1.19 -15.21
CA THR A 313 -8.81 0.22 -15.31
C THR A 313 -8.81 0.81 -13.91
N PRO A 314 -8.07 1.90 -13.65
CA PRO A 314 -8.14 2.55 -12.35
C PRO A 314 -9.52 3.17 -12.13
N THR A 315 -10.06 3.02 -10.92
CA THR A 315 -11.32 3.66 -10.54
C THR A 315 -11.07 5.12 -10.14
N GLU A 316 -12.13 5.93 -10.04
CA GLU A 316 -12.01 7.29 -9.50
C GLU A 316 -11.41 7.29 -8.08
N LEU A 317 -11.81 6.34 -7.24
CA LEU A 317 -11.25 6.13 -5.91
C LEU A 317 -9.75 5.80 -5.98
N GLY A 318 -9.36 4.88 -6.86
CA GLY A 318 -7.96 4.50 -7.08
C GLY A 318 -7.11 5.68 -7.54
N MET A 319 -7.62 6.50 -8.46
CA MET A 319 -6.93 7.70 -8.95
C MET A 319 -6.78 8.77 -7.87
N LYS A 320 -7.83 9.07 -7.10
CA LYS A 320 -7.78 10.03 -5.99
C LYS A 320 -6.79 9.58 -4.91
N LEU A 321 -6.80 8.29 -4.57
CA LEU A 321 -5.86 7.73 -3.61
C LEU A 321 -4.42 7.82 -4.13
N TYR A 322 -4.17 7.40 -5.38
CA TYR A 322 -2.86 7.51 -6.01
C TYR A 322 -2.32 8.95 -5.99
N GLN A 323 -3.15 9.93 -6.40
CA GLN A 323 -2.77 11.33 -6.38
C GLN A 323 -2.42 11.80 -4.97
N PHE A 324 -3.21 11.45 -3.97
CA PHE A 324 -2.93 11.79 -2.58
C PHE A 324 -1.61 11.17 -2.10
N LEU A 325 -1.42 9.86 -2.33
CA LEU A 325 -0.25 9.13 -1.86
C LEU A 325 1.03 9.59 -2.53
N VAL A 326 1.06 9.70 -3.86
CA VAL A 326 2.27 10.14 -4.57
C VAL A 326 2.61 11.60 -4.28
N THR A 327 1.60 12.48 -4.13
CA THR A 327 1.86 13.89 -3.81
C THR A 327 2.46 14.09 -2.41
N ASN A 328 2.05 13.27 -1.43
CA ASN A 328 2.45 13.46 -0.03
C ASN A 328 3.54 12.49 0.45
N LEU A 329 3.72 11.37 -0.23
CA LEU A 329 4.59 10.25 0.17
C LEU A 329 5.39 9.72 -1.04
N ASP A 330 5.79 10.58 -1.98
CA ASP A 330 6.46 10.21 -3.23
C ASP A 330 7.60 9.19 -3.03
N ALA A 331 8.49 9.44 -2.06
CA ALA A 331 9.61 8.55 -1.75
C ALA A 331 9.17 7.11 -1.41
N LEU A 332 8.07 6.95 -0.67
CA LEU A 332 7.52 5.64 -0.28
C LEU A 332 6.89 4.90 -1.47
N PHE A 333 6.32 5.62 -2.44
CA PHE A 333 5.65 5.06 -3.62
C PHE A 333 6.56 4.99 -4.85
N ASN A 334 7.83 5.35 -4.71
CA ASN A 334 8.82 5.20 -5.76
C ASN A 334 9.08 3.70 -6.06
N VAL A 335 9.08 3.33 -7.34
CA VAL A 335 9.28 1.95 -7.80
C VAL A 335 10.63 1.40 -7.34
N GLY A 336 11.70 2.19 -7.44
CA GLY A 336 13.04 1.78 -7.02
C GLY A 336 13.15 1.60 -5.51
N PHE A 337 12.51 2.45 -4.72
CA PHE A 337 12.44 2.28 -3.26
C PHE A 337 11.76 0.95 -2.89
N THR A 338 10.62 0.66 -3.52
CA THR A 338 9.87 -0.58 -3.25
C THR A 338 10.69 -1.81 -3.63
N ALA A 339 11.36 -1.79 -4.78
CA ALA A 339 12.23 -2.88 -5.22
C ALA A 339 13.40 -3.11 -4.24
N ASN A 340 14.06 -2.04 -3.80
CA ASN A 340 15.15 -2.12 -2.83
C ASN A 340 14.68 -2.67 -1.48
N MET A 341 13.48 -2.28 -1.02
CA MET A 341 12.92 -2.83 0.22
C MET A 341 12.73 -4.35 0.13
N GLU A 342 12.34 -4.85 -1.04
CA GLU A 342 12.24 -6.30 -1.25
C GLU A 342 13.63 -6.98 -1.29
N GLU A 343 14.63 -6.35 -1.89
CA GLU A 343 16.03 -6.84 -1.86
C GLU A 343 16.62 -6.84 -0.44
N GLU A 344 16.29 -5.85 0.39
CA GLU A 344 16.66 -5.82 1.80
C GLU A 344 15.99 -6.95 2.61
N LEU A 345 14.75 -7.31 2.27
CA LEU A 345 14.08 -8.47 2.86
C LEU A 345 14.77 -9.79 2.47
N ASP A 346 15.20 -9.93 1.21
CA ASP A 346 15.99 -11.09 0.78
C ASP A 346 17.35 -11.14 1.51
N SER A 347 17.97 -9.97 1.74
CA SER A 347 19.22 -9.82 2.51
C SER A 347 19.05 -10.14 4.00
N ILE A 348 17.83 -10.09 4.53
CA ILE A 348 17.52 -10.59 5.88
C ILE A 348 17.44 -12.11 5.86
N GLU A 349 16.85 -12.70 4.82
CA GLU A 349 16.74 -14.16 4.66
C GLU A 349 18.12 -14.83 4.53
N ASP A 350 19.07 -14.19 3.82
CA ASP A 350 20.43 -14.70 3.67
C ASP A 350 21.36 -14.42 4.87
N GLY A 351 20.90 -13.60 5.82
CA GLY A 351 21.62 -13.23 7.04
C GLY A 351 22.67 -12.13 6.86
N SER A 352 22.69 -11.42 5.73
CA SER A 352 23.59 -10.28 5.48
C SER A 352 23.11 -8.97 6.12
N VAL A 353 21.82 -8.86 6.43
CA VAL A 353 21.19 -7.70 7.09
C VAL A 353 20.40 -8.13 8.33
N GLU A 354 20.64 -7.45 9.45
CA GLU A 354 19.83 -7.64 10.67
C GLU A 354 18.45 -6.99 10.52
N TRP A 355 17.39 -7.77 10.70
CA TRP A 355 16.01 -7.32 10.48
C TRP A 355 15.61 -6.12 11.35
N THR A 356 16.13 -6.03 12.58
CA THR A 356 15.87 -4.90 13.48
C THR A 356 16.49 -3.59 12.99
N ASP A 357 17.65 -3.66 12.34
CA ASP A 357 18.35 -2.49 11.84
C ASP A 357 17.64 -1.93 10.60
N MET A 358 17.21 -2.81 9.70
CA MET A 358 16.38 -2.42 8.56
C MET A 358 15.07 -1.77 9.03
N LEU A 359 14.34 -2.42 9.96
CA LEU A 359 13.09 -1.87 10.49
C LEU A 359 13.29 -0.55 11.23
N ALA A 360 14.37 -0.38 11.98
CA ALA A 360 14.66 0.88 12.67
C ALA A 360 14.87 2.02 11.66
N LYS A 361 15.68 1.79 10.62
CA LYS A 361 15.92 2.76 9.53
C LYS A 361 14.63 3.09 8.78
N PHE A 362 13.85 2.07 8.41
CA PHE A 362 12.57 2.27 7.74
C PHE A 362 11.61 3.08 8.62
N TYR A 363 11.48 2.72 9.90
CA TYR A 363 10.52 3.38 10.79
C TYR A 363 10.88 4.84 11.06
N GLU A 364 12.17 5.16 11.20
CA GLU A 364 12.64 6.54 11.32
C GLU A 364 12.21 7.38 10.11
N GLN A 365 12.53 6.93 8.89
CA GLN A 365 12.14 7.61 7.65
C GLN A 365 10.62 7.69 7.49
N PHE A 366 9.92 6.59 7.76
CA PHE A 366 8.48 6.50 7.63
C PHE A 366 7.75 7.47 8.57
N THR A 367 8.21 7.63 9.82
CA THR A 367 7.62 8.58 10.76
C THR A 367 7.81 10.03 10.33
N GLU A 368 8.94 10.35 9.69
CA GLU A 368 9.16 11.67 9.10
C GLU A 368 8.18 11.93 7.95
N TRP A 369 8.07 11.00 6.99
CA TRP A 369 7.13 11.11 5.86
C TRP A 369 5.68 11.21 6.34
N LEU A 370 5.29 10.39 7.31
CA LEU A 370 3.98 10.48 7.93
C LEU A 370 3.76 11.81 8.63
N SER A 371 4.75 12.38 9.33
CA SER A 371 4.57 13.68 9.99
C SER A 371 4.28 14.81 8.98
N VAL A 372 4.92 14.76 7.81
CA VAL A 372 4.70 15.71 6.71
C VAL A 372 3.35 15.49 6.03
N ALA A 373 2.94 14.24 5.80
CA ALA A 373 1.66 13.91 5.19
C ALA A 373 0.47 14.10 6.15
N SER A 374 0.68 13.87 7.45
CA SER A 374 -0.30 14.03 8.53
C SER A 374 -0.38 15.46 9.05
N ALA A 375 0.57 16.33 8.69
CA ALA A 375 0.40 17.77 8.80
C ALA A 375 -0.72 18.19 7.84
N HIS A 376 -1.96 18.11 8.32
CA HIS A 376 -3.17 18.48 7.60
C HIS A 376 -3.03 19.95 7.20
N LYS A 377 -2.73 20.16 5.92
CA LYS A 377 -2.58 21.50 5.35
C LYS A 377 -3.99 22.08 5.25
N THR A 378 -4.28 23.06 6.10
CA THR A 378 -5.52 23.83 6.04
C THR A 378 -5.66 24.40 4.62
N ASP A 379 -6.82 24.26 4.00
CA ASP A 379 -7.06 24.78 2.65
C ASP A 379 -6.92 26.32 2.66
N PRO A 380 -5.90 26.91 1.99
CA PRO A 380 -5.68 28.35 2.04
C PRO A 380 -6.88 29.16 1.54
N VAL A 381 -7.66 28.61 0.59
CA VAL A 381 -8.85 29.28 0.05
C VAL A 381 -9.94 29.35 1.11
N LYS A 382 -10.14 28.26 1.85
CA LYS A 382 -11.14 28.22 2.93
C LYS A 382 -10.75 29.12 4.10
N VAL A 383 -9.48 29.10 4.49
CA VAL A 383 -8.93 29.95 5.56
C VAL A 383 -9.03 31.44 5.20
N ALA A 384 -8.75 31.82 3.95
CA ALA A 384 -8.96 33.18 3.48
C ALA A 384 -10.44 33.61 3.62
N GLY A 385 -11.38 32.71 3.31
CA GLY A 385 -12.81 32.93 3.53
C GLY A 385 -13.18 33.18 5.00
N LEU A 386 -12.53 32.51 5.95
CA LEU A 386 -12.74 32.78 7.39
C LEU A 386 -12.28 34.20 7.78
N PHE A 387 -11.18 34.69 7.22
CA PHE A 387 -10.72 36.07 7.45
C PHE A 387 -11.68 37.10 6.85
N GLU A 388 -12.22 36.87 5.66
CA GLU A 388 -13.23 37.76 5.05
C GLU A 388 -14.49 37.87 5.92
N LEU A 389 -14.93 36.77 6.54
CA LEU A 389 -16.05 36.81 7.48
C LEU A 389 -15.73 37.64 8.72
N LEU A 390 -14.55 37.44 9.32
CA LEU A 390 -14.12 38.16 10.52
C LEU A 390 -13.84 39.66 10.30
N LYS A 391 -13.63 40.11 9.05
CA LYS A 391 -13.56 41.56 8.73
C LYS A 391 -14.84 42.32 9.06
N ASN A 392 -16.00 41.64 9.07
CA ASN A 392 -17.28 42.26 9.40
C ASN A 392 -17.45 42.52 10.91
N VAL A 393 -16.54 42.02 11.75
CA VAL A 393 -16.58 42.27 13.20
C VAL A 393 -16.00 43.65 13.48
N GLU A 394 -16.88 44.62 13.77
CA GLU A 394 -16.48 46.00 14.08
C GLU A 394 -16.24 46.21 15.58
N ASN A 395 -17.02 45.53 16.43
CA ASN A 395 -17.00 45.71 17.88
C ASN A 395 -16.21 44.59 18.56
N TRP A 396 -14.91 44.82 18.72
CA TRP A 396 -14.02 43.96 19.49
C TRP A 396 -13.89 44.46 20.94
N PRO A 397 -13.93 43.57 21.94
CA PRO A 397 -13.61 43.95 23.33
C PRO A 397 -12.18 44.49 23.46
N GLU A 398 -11.99 45.46 24.35
CA GLU A 398 -10.68 46.03 24.65
C GLU A 398 -9.69 44.95 25.14
N PRO A 399 -8.46 44.93 24.62
CA PRO A 399 -7.47 43.95 25.03
C PRO A 399 -6.97 44.21 26.45
N VAL A 400 -6.68 43.15 27.17
CA VAL A 400 -6.23 43.21 28.56
C VAL A 400 -4.73 42.94 28.66
N LYS A 401 -4.03 43.73 29.46
CA LYS A 401 -2.60 43.54 29.74
C LYS A 401 -2.41 42.43 30.76
N SER A 402 -1.58 41.44 30.41
CA SER A 402 -1.10 40.40 31.33
C SER A 402 0.43 40.34 31.27
N GLY A 403 1.09 40.86 32.30
CA GLY A 403 2.54 41.03 32.31
C GLY A 403 3.01 41.92 31.14
N LYS A 404 3.93 41.39 30.31
CA LYS A 404 4.44 42.09 29.12
C LYS A 404 3.57 41.91 27.85
N ARG A 405 2.47 41.14 27.91
CA ARG A 405 1.67 40.77 26.72
C ARG A 405 0.30 41.46 26.76
N LEU A 406 -0.17 41.87 25.58
CA LEU A 406 -1.56 42.25 25.34
C LEU A 406 -2.34 41.01 24.92
N LEU A 407 -3.46 40.72 25.57
CA LEU A 407 -4.34 39.58 25.24
C LEU A 407 -5.72 40.11 24.83
N GLY A 408 -6.21 39.71 23.68
CA GLY A 408 -7.54 40.03 23.20
C GLY A 408 -7.84 39.29 21.90
N ASP A 409 -9.12 39.12 21.59
CA ASP A 409 -9.55 38.37 20.41
C ASP A 409 -9.13 39.09 19.12
N LYS A 410 -9.18 40.42 19.09
CA LYS A 410 -8.64 41.27 18.01
C LYS A 410 -7.12 41.12 17.85
N VAL A 411 -6.39 41.12 18.97
CA VAL A 411 -4.91 40.95 18.97
C VAL A 411 -4.52 39.57 18.42
N PHE A 412 -5.29 38.54 18.75
CA PHE A 412 -5.10 37.20 18.19
C PHE A 412 -5.42 37.17 16.69
N TYR A 413 -6.58 37.69 16.28
CA TYR A 413 -6.98 37.80 14.88
C TYR A 413 -5.91 38.52 14.04
N ASP A 414 -5.47 39.71 14.46
CA ASP A 414 -4.45 40.50 13.75
C ASP A 414 -3.11 39.75 13.65
N SER A 415 -2.70 39.06 14.73
CA SER A 415 -1.46 38.27 14.74
C SER A 415 -1.52 37.09 13.77
N ILE A 416 -2.66 36.41 13.68
CA ILE A 416 -2.84 35.21 12.85
C ILE A 416 -3.03 35.62 11.39
N ARG A 417 -3.75 36.73 11.14
CA ARG A 417 -3.91 37.34 9.83
C ARG A 417 -2.57 37.79 9.25
N LYS A 418 -1.74 38.46 10.04
CA LYS A 418 -0.38 38.86 9.62
C LYS A 418 0.48 37.65 9.21
N GLN A 419 0.44 36.58 10.00
CA GLN A 419 1.16 35.35 9.66
C GLN A 419 0.70 34.77 8.32
N PHE A 420 -0.61 34.79 8.05
CA PHE A 420 -1.20 34.23 6.84
C PHE A 420 -1.03 35.13 5.60
N GLU A 421 -1.37 36.41 5.68
CA GLU A 421 -1.39 37.34 4.54
C GLU A 421 -0.01 37.94 4.23
N GLU A 422 0.75 38.37 5.26
CA GLU A 422 2.02 39.08 5.06
C GLU A 422 3.22 38.12 5.04
N GLU A 423 3.26 37.16 5.98
CA GLU A 423 4.36 36.21 6.10
C GLU A 423 4.15 34.93 5.27
N GLN A 424 3.00 34.80 4.60
CA GLN A 424 2.61 33.65 3.76
C GLN A 424 2.77 32.30 4.49
N LYS A 425 2.59 32.31 5.81
CA LYS A 425 2.67 31.11 6.65
C LYS A 425 1.33 30.40 6.66
N GLN A 426 1.38 29.08 6.46
CA GLN A 426 0.19 28.24 6.61
C GLN A 426 -0.23 28.12 8.08
N LEU A 427 -1.54 28.14 8.31
CA LEU A 427 -2.11 28.00 9.64
C LEU A 427 -2.21 26.53 10.05
N SER A 428 -2.24 26.29 11.35
CA SER A 428 -2.55 24.98 11.94
C SER A 428 -4.06 24.79 12.10
N GLU A 429 -4.54 23.54 12.15
CA GLU A 429 -5.95 23.20 12.43
C GLU A 429 -6.47 23.84 13.72
N ARG A 430 -5.59 24.02 14.72
CA ARG A 430 -5.95 24.72 15.96
C ARG A 430 -6.21 26.19 15.71
N GLN A 431 -5.39 26.85 14.91
CA GLN A 431 -5.60 28.26 14.55
C GLN A 431 -6.88 28.40 13.71
N GLU A 432 -7.11 27.50 12.75
CA GLU A 432 -8.34 27.43 11.95
C GLU A 432 -9.59 27.21 12.82
N SER A 433 -9.56 26.24 13.74
CA SER A 433 -10.66 25.99 14.68
C SER A 433 -10.94 27.19 15.58
N VAL A 434 -9.90 27.92 16.01
CA VAL A 434 -10.07 29.14 16.80
C VAL A 434 -10.69 30.26 15.97
N LEU A 435 -10.37 30.39 14.67
CA LEU A 435 -11.04 31.33 13.77
C LEU A 435 -12.52 30.98 13.60
N ILE A 436 -12.86 29.71 13.44
CA ILE A 436 -14.27 29.24 13.38
C ILE A 436 -15.02 29.57 14.67
N ASN A 437 -14.40 29.35 15.84
CA ASN A 437 -14.97 29.71 17.13
C ASN A 437 -15.14 31.23 17.31
N LEU A 438 -14.22 32.03 16.79
CA LEU A 438 -14.36 33.49 16.77
C LEU A 438 -15.53 33.92 15.89
N ILE A 439 -15.68 33.36 14.70
CA ILE A 439 -16.83 33.63 13.81
C ILE A 439 -18.14 33.29 14.53
N LYS A 440 -18.18 32.15 15.23
CA LYS A 440 -19.36 31.77 16.01
C LYS A 440 -19.63 32.73 17.17
N LYS A 441 -18.59 33.15 17.89
CA LYS A 441 -18.69 34.13 18.99
C LYS A 441 -19.24 35.48 18.52
N TYR A 442 -18.85 35.91 17.33
CA TYR A 442 -19.25 37.19 16.75
C TYR A 442 -20.33 37.05 15.65
N GLU A 443 -21.06 35.94 15.61
CA GLU A 443 -22.02 35.63 14.53
C GLU A 443 -23.08 36.72 14.32
N LYS A 444 -23.45 37.44 15.39
CA LYS A 444 -24.39 38.57 15.33
C LYS A 444 -23.87 39.81 14.58
N GLN A 445 -22.56 39.91 14.40
CA GLN A 445 -21.90 41.00 13.66
C GLN A 445 -21.57 40.61 12.22
N ILE A 446 -21.74 39.34 11.84
CA ILE A 446 -21.33 38.81 10.53
C ILE A 446 -22.57 38.46 9.71
N PRO A 447 -22.85 39.16 8.59
CA PRO A 447 -24.02 38.89 7.76
C PRO A 447 -23.92 37.51 7.10
N ASP A 448 -25.06 36.82 7.00
CA ASP A 448 -25.23 35.53 6.30
C ASP A 448 -24.21 34.43 6.67
N VAL A 449 -23.68 34.50 7.89
CA VAL A 449 -22.57 33.66 8.36
C VAL A 449 -22.82 32.16 8.21
N ALA A 450 -24.05 31.68 8.44
CA ALA A 450 -24.37 30.26 8.30
C ALA A 450 -24.28 29.77 6.85
N GLU A 451 -24.74 30.59 5.89
CA GLU A 451 -24.65 30.28 4.47
C GLU A 451 -23.20 30.36 3.98
N ALA A 452 -22.46 31.37 4.41
CA ALA A 452 -21.04 31.53 4.06
C ALA A 452 -20.18 30.40 4.62
N MET A 453 -20.38 30.00 5.89
CA MET A 453 -19.70 28.85 6.50
C MET A 453 -20.05 27.54 5.78
N SER A 454 -21.28 27.41 5.28
CA SER A 454 -21.67 26.27 4.44
C SER A 454 -20.95 26.23 3.10
N LYS A 455 -20.86 27.37 2.40
CA LYS A 455 -20.12 27.50 1.13
C LYS A 455 -18.63 27.20 1.29
N LEU A 456 -18.04 27.56 2.43
CA LEU A 456 -16.63 27.26 2.76
C LEU A 456 -16.42 25.81 3.20
N GLY A 457 -17.48 25.03 3.42
CA GLY A 457 -17.42 23.63 3.83
C GLY A 457 -17.17 23.42 5.33
N TYR A 458 -17.58 24.38 6.17
CA TYR A 458 -17.43 24.34 7.63
C TYR A 458 -18.75 24.16 8.39
N SER A 459 -19.85 23.72 7.74
CA SER A 459 -21.18 23.64 8.36
C SER A 459 -21.20 22.88 9.69
N GLU A 460 -20.53 21.72 9.75
CA GLU A 460 -20.49 20.86 10.93
C GLU A 460 -19.61 21.46 12.04
N ALA A 461 -18.42 21.94 11.68
CA ALA A 461 -17.50 22.62 12.61
C ALA A 461 -18.13 23.90 13.19
N TYR A 462 -18.89 24.65 12.38
CA TYR A 462 -19.61 25.85 12.81
C TYR A 462 -20.81 25.54 13.72
N ALA A 463 -21.55 24.47 13.40
CA ALA A 463 -22.69 24.03 14.21
C ALA A 463 -22.27 23.51 15.60
N THR A 464 -21.08 22.90 15.67
CA THR A 464 -20.50 22.35 16.92
C THR A 464 -19.58 23.32 17.66
N ALA A 465 -19.26 24.47 17.06
CA ALA A 465 -18.49 25.52 17.73
C ALA A 465 -19.28 26.04 18.94
N GLU A 466 -18.73 25.84 20.14
CA GLU A 466 -19.34 26.33 21.38
C GLU A 466 -18.77 27.71 21.75
N HIS A 467 -19.65 28.72 21.82
CA HIS A 467 -19.38 29.85 22.71
C HIS A 467 -19.76 29.40 24.12
N VAL A 468 -18.78 28.95 24.93
CA VAL A 468 -19.04 28.65 26.34
C VAL A 468 -19.07 29.98 27.11
N PRO A 469 -20.23 30.52 27.50
CA PRO A 469 -20.26 31.66 28.40
C PRO A 469 -19.59 31.27 29.73
N VAL A 470 -18.98 32.25 30.40
CA VAL A 470 -18.47 32.03 31.76
C VAL A 470 -19.66 31.59 32.62
N ARG A 471 -19.61 30.38 33.18
CA ARG A 471 -20.67 29.88 34.07
C ARG A 471 -20.83 30.80 35.27
N ASP A 472 -22.06 31.06 35.68
CA ASP A 472 -22.36 31.86 36.88
C ASP A 472 -21.67 31.27 38.12
N SER A 473 -21.64 29.94 38.24
CA SER A 473 -20.93 29.21 39.30
C SER A 473 -19.43 29.50 39.35
N THR A 474 -18.80 29.84 38.22
CA THR A 474 -17.38 30.21 38.14
C THR A 474 -17.15 31.65 38.61
N GLN A 475 -18.08 32.56 38.32
CA GLN A 475 -18.02 33.94 38.81
C GLN A 475 -18.20 33.99 40.33
N VAL A 476 -19.15 33.21 40.87
CA VAL A 476 -19.38 33.08 42.32
C VAL A 476 -18.14 32.55 43.03
N LYS A 477 -17.47 31.51 42.50
CA LYS A 477 -16.20 30.98 43.06
C LYS A 477 -15.09 32.02 43.12
N LEU A 478 -14.88 32.74 42.03
CA LEU A 478 -13.81 33.74 41.96
C LEU A 478 -14.09 34.91 42.91
N LYS A 479 -15.36 35.33 43.02
CA LYS A 479 -15.80 36.36 43.96
C LYS A 479 -15.59 35.97 45.42
N CYS A 480 -15.90 34.71 45.77
CA CYS A 480 -15.69 34.20 47.13
C CYS A 480 -14.20 34.17 47.52
N LEU A 481 -13.30 34.00 46.54
CA LEU A 481 -11.86 33.95 46.74
C LEU A 481 -11.19 35.34 46.80
N GLU A 482 -11.91 36.44 46.58
CA GLU A 482 -11.33 37.80 46.57
C GLU A 482 -10.79 38.23 47.93
N ASN A 483 -11.46 37.82 49.01
CA ASN A 483 -11.15 38.22 50.38
C ASN A 483 -10.42 37.13 51.18
N VAL A 484 -9.98 36.06 50.51
CA VAL A 484 -9.26 34.96 51.13
C VAL A 484 -7.78 35.32 51.30
N GLN A 485 -7.23 35.00 52.46
CA GLN A 485 -5.80 35.04 52.70
C GLN A 485 -5.17 33.72 52.23
N PHE A 486 -4.52 33.76 51.06
CA PHE A 486 -3.84 32.61 50.45
C PHE A 486 -2.54 32.27 51.19
N ASP A 487 -2.20 30.98 51.21
CA ASP A 487 -0.92 30.49 51.74
C ASP A 487 0.27 31.01 50.93
N GLU A 488 1.44 31.08 51.57
CA GLU A 488 2.72 31.39 50.93
C GLU A 488 3.05 30.37 49.81
N PRO A 489 3.67 30.81 48.69
CA PRO A 489 3.99 29.92 47.58
C PRO A 489 4.98 28.81 47.95
N ILE A 490 4.68 27.57 47.57
CA ILE A 490 5.52 26.40 47.87
C ILE A 490 6.23 25.85 46.62
N GLN A 491 7.44 25.29 46.79
CA GLN A 491 8.14 24.56 45.73
C GLN A 491 7.69 23.10 45.70
N GLN A 492 7.17 22.63 44.56
CA GLN A 492 6.74 21.26 44.38
C GLN A 492 7.16 20.75 42.99
N GLY A 493 8.01 19.71 42.95
CA GLY A 493 8.41 19.06 41.69
C GLY A 493 9.12 19.98 40.69
N GLY A 494 9.94 20.92 41.16
CA GLY A 494 10.66 21.88 40.32
C GLY A 494 9.79 23.06 39.80
N LYS A 495 8.53 23.17 40.23
CA LYS A 495 7.63 24.29 39.90
C LYS A 495 7.18 25.01 41.16
N LYS A 496 7.04 26.34 41.09
CA LYS A 496 6.48 27.17 42.16
C LYS A 496 4.95 27.08 42.09
N LYS A 497 4.31 26.59 43.14
CA LYS A 497 2.85 26.55 43.29
C LYS A 497 2.40 27.75 44.10
N ASP A 498 1.65 28.64 43.46
CA ASP A 498 1.19 29.91 44.00
C ASP A 498 -0.31 30.02 43.72
N ASP A 499 -1.13 29.69 44.73
CA ASP A 499 -2.58 29.64 44.59
C ASP A 499 -3.15 31.04 44.29
N ARG A 500 -2.57 32.10 44.85
CA ARG A 500 -2.97 33.50 44.62
C ARG A 500 -2.72 33.90 43.16
N ALA A 501 -1.50 33.70 42.67
CA ALA A 501 -1.15 34.03 41.28
C ALA A 501 -2.00 33.23 40.28
N PHE A 502 -2.34 31.98 40.60
CA PHE A 502 -3.19 31.13 39.78
C PHE A 502 -4.64 31.64 39.72
N VAL A 503 -5.26 31.95 40.86
CA VAL A 503 -6.63 32.47 40.92
C VAL A 503 -6.75 33.82 40.21
N GLU A 504 -5.79 34.73 40.39
CA GLU A 504 -5.76 36.02 39.68
C GLU A 504 -5.65 35.83 38.15
N SER A 505 -4.85 34.85 37.71
CA SER A 505 -4.77 34.45 36.30
C SER A 505 -6.14 33.99 35.75
N LEU A 506 -6.89 33.21 36.52
CA LEU A 506 -8.22 32.73 36.10
C LEU A 506 -9.24 33.86 36.10
N ARG A 507 -9.18 34.76 37.09
CA ARG A 507 -10.05 35.93 37.17
C ARG A 507 -9.88 36.83 35.95
N LEU A 508 -8.65 37.09 35.52
CA LEU A 508 -8.35 37.85 34.31
C LEU A 508 -8.90 37.19 33.05
N GLN A 509 -8.82 35.87 32.94
CA GLN A 509 -9.38 35.13 31.80
C GLN A 509 -10.91 35.28 31.78
N VAL A 510 -11.57 35.11 32.92
CA VAL A 510 -13.01 35.22 33.05
C VAL A 510 -13.52 36.64 32.77
N THR A 511 -12.86 37.69 33.26
CA THR A 511 -13.26 39.08 32.99
C THR A 511 -13.10 39.48 31.53
N THR A 512 -12.21 38.81 30.79
CA THR A 512 -12.10 38.94 29.32
C THR A 512 -13.11 38.11 28.52
N GLY A 513 -14.07 37.46 29.20
CA GLY A 513 -15.08 36.62 28.57
C GLY A 513 -14.56 35.28 28.06
N ARG A 514 -13.41 34.80 28.57
CA ARG A 514 -12.90 33.45 28.28
C ARG A 514 -13.41 32.45 29.29
N SER A 515 -13.94 31.32 28.81
CA SER A 515 -14.29 30.18 29.64
C SER A 515 -13.04 29.47 30.18
N LEU A 516 -13.15 28.88 31.37
CA LEU A 516 -12.08 28.09 31.97
C LEU A 516 -12.16 26.64 31.50
N SER A 517 -11.01 26.02 31.21
CA SER A 517 -10.95 24.59 30.90
C SER A 517 -11.39 23.73 32.09
N THR A 518 -11.80 22.48 31.82
CA THR A 518 -12.17 21.49 32.85
C THR A 518 -11.07 21.26 33.88
N ALA A 519 -9.81 21.26 33.45
CA ALA A 519 -8.66 21.16 34.35
C ALA A 519 -8.51 22.41 35.25
N GLN A 520 -8.66 23.61 34.69
CA GLN A 520 -8.64 24.85 35.46
C GLN A 520 -9.80 24.92 36.46
N LEU A 521 -11.01 24.52 36.07
CA LEU A 521 -12.18 24.44 36.94
C LEU A 521 -11.97 23.44 38.09
N THR A 522 -11.34 22.30 37.81
CA THR A 522 -11.02 21.30 38.84
C THR A 522 -10.06 21.87 39.89
N VAL A 523 -9.02 22.59 39.44
CA VAL A 523 -8.07 23.24 40.36
C VAL A 523 -8.74 24.39 41.11
N LEU A 524 -9.56 25.20 40.45
CA LEU A 524 -10.32 26.28 41.08
C LEU A 524 -11.24 25.72 42.17
N ASN A 525 -12.00 24.65 41.90
CA ASN A 525 -12.84 23.97 42.89
C ASN A 525 -12.00 23.48 44.09
N SER A 526 -10.81 22.92 43.82
CA SER A 526 -9.90 22.48 44.88
C SER A 526 -9.39 23.64 45.74
N ILE A 527 -9.08 24.79 45.13
CA ILE A 527 -8.63 25.99 45.84
C ILE A 527 -9.78 26.59 46.65
N THR A 528 -10.98 26.73 46.06
CA THR A 528 -12.18 27.21 46.74
C THR A 528 -12.52 26.36 47.98
N ARG A 529 -12.39 25.03 47.88
CA ARG A 529 -12.55 24.14 49.05
C ARG A 529 -11.43 24.26 50.06
N LYS A 530 -10.18 24.41 49.61
CA LYS A 530 -9.00 24.56 50.48
C LYS A 530 -9.17 25.75 51.44
N TYR A 531 -9.72 26.86 50.95
CA TYR A 531 -9.93 28.08 51.73
C TYR A 531 -11.38 28.26 52.21
N ALA A 532 -12.19 27.20 52.20
CA ALA A 532 -13.62 27.25 52.55
C ALA A 532 -13.90 27.86 53.92
N SER A 533 -13.03 27.65 54.91
CA SER A 533 -13.20 28.20 56.27
C SER A 533 -13.09 29.72 56.34
N GLN A 534 -12.54 30.37 55.31
CA GLN A 534 -12.42 31.83 55.21
C GLN A 534 -13.55 32.47 54.40
N ILE A 535 -14.43 31.66 53.78
CA ILE A 535 -15.53 32.12 52.92
C ILE A 535 -16.83 32.15 53.76
N PRO A 536 -17.45 33.34 53.96
CA PRO A 536 -18.73 33.43 54.67
C PRO A 536 -19.83 32.63 53.98
N ASN A 537 -20.69 31.98 54.77
CA ASN A 537 -21.84 31.19 54.29
C ASN A 537 -21.47 30.11 53.25
N PHE A 538 -20.23 29.58 53.30
CA PHE A 538 -19.72 28.60 52.33
C PHE A 538 -20.68 27.43 52.07
N LYS A 539 -21.31 26.89 53.12
CA LYS A 539 -22.25 25.75 53.01
C LYS A 539 -23.52 26.08 52.22
N GLU A 540 -23.99 27.32 52.26
CA GLU A 540 -25.16 27.76 51.50
C GLU A 540 -24.78 28.03 50.04
N LEU A 541 -23.58 28.59 49.84
CA LEU A 541 -23.00 28.87 48.52
C LEU A 541 -22.44 27.61 47.82
N GLU A 542 -22.33 26.49 48.51
CA GLU A 542 -21.70 25.25 48.00
C GLU A 542 -22.47 24.69 46.79
N SER A 543 -23.81 24.73 46.86
CA SER A 543 -24.70 24.33 45.76
C SER A 543 -24.66 25.31 44.59
N GLU A 544 -24.63 26.63 44.86
CA GLU A 544 -24.55 27.68 43.83
C GLU A 544 -23.18 27.67 43.10
N MET A 545 -22.12 27.31 43.83
CA MET A 545 -20.79 27.07 43.26
C MET A 545 -20.68 25.70 42.59
N GLU A 546 -21.72 24.86 42.54
CA GLU A 546 -21.63 23.50 41.97
C GLU A 546 -20.44 22.70 42.56
N LEU A 547 -20.18 22.85 43.87
CA LEU A 547 -19.12 22.15 44.59
C LEU A 547 -19.61 20.83 45.19
N ASP A 548 -20.84 20.42 44.96
CA ASP A 548 -21.33 19.09 45.34
C ASP A 548 -20.60 18.01 44.54
N ASN A 549 -19.86 17.16 45.25
CA ASN A 549 -19.20 16.03 44.62
C ASN A 549 -20.25 15.01 44.17
N ALA A 550 -20.30 14.71 42.87
CA ALA A 550 -20.51 13.34 42.45
C ALA A 550 -19.33 12.51 43.02
N LYS A 551 -19.49 11.98 44.25
CA LYS A 551 -18.61 10.93 44.75
C LYS A 551 -18.75 9.78 43.76
N GLN A 552 -17.69 9.46 43.03
CA GLN A 552 -17.68 8.21 42.28
C GLN A 552 -17.96 7.07 43.29
N PRO A 553 -18.81 6.09 42.92
CA PRO A 553 -19.09 4.97 43.81
C PRO A 553 -17.77 4.32 44.22
N ILE A 554 -17.60 4.15 45.53
CA ILE A 554 -16.40 3.51 46.09
C ILE A 554 -16.42 2.07 45.59
N ASP A 555 -15.43 1.71 44.78
CA ASP A 555 -15.25 0.34 44.32
C ASP A 555 -14.88 -0.56 45.52
N PRO A 556 -15.73 -1.53 45.90
CA PRO A 556 -15.46 -2.43 47.02
C PRO A 556 -14.16 -3.23 46.85
N ASN A 557 -13.75 -3.50 45.60
CA ASN A 557 -12.52 -4.23 45.33
C ASN A 557 -11.29 -3.38 45.67
N THR A 558 -11.29 -2.10 45.31
CA THR A 558 -10.20 -1.18 45.67
C THR A 558 -10.05 -1.03 47.20
N VAL A 559 -11.15 -1.00 47.96
CA VAL A 559 -11.12 -1.02 49.43
C VAL A 559 -10.35 -2.25 49.92
N ARG A 560 -10.74 -3.43 49.42
CA ARG A 560 -10.17 -4.71 49.81
C ARG A 560 -8.68 -4.81 49.47
N LEU A 561 -8.26 -4.32 48.30
CA LEU A 561 -6.85 -4.29 47.88
C LEU A 561 -5.97 -3.45 48.82
N VAL A 562 -6.46 -2.29 49.27
CA VAL A 562 -5.74 -1.44 50.23
C VAL A 562 -5.67 -2.12 51.60
N GLU A 563 -6.73 -2.79 52.04
CA GLU A 563 -6.73 -3.53 53.31
C GLU A 563 -5.79 -4.74 53.31
N ILE A 564 -5.75 -5.51 52.22
CA ILE A 564 -4.87 -6.67 52.08
C ILE A 564 -3.40 -6.28 52.26
N MET A 565 -2.97 -5.14 51.69
CA MET A 565 -1.59 -4.66 51.81
C MET A 565 -1.17 -4.30 53.24
N LYS A 566 -2.12 -4.09 54.18
CA LYS A 566 -1.78 -3.88 55.60
C LYS A 566 -1.13 -5.10 56.26
N ASN A 567 -1.29 -6.29 55.68
CA ASN A 567 -0.65 -7.52 56.19
C ASN A 567 0.85 -7.58 55.88
N VAL A 568 1.36 -6.74 54.97
CA VAL A 568 2.79 -6.71 54.62
C VAL A 568 3.56 -5.95 55.70
N THR A 569 4.36 -6.69 56.46
CA THR A 569 5.19 -6.14 57.57
C THR A 569 6.67 -6.03 57.21
N THR A 570 7.12 -6.81 56.23
CA THR A 570 8.52 -6.83 55.76
C THR A 570 8.59 -6.38 54.30
N TRP A 571 9.20 -5.23 54.05
CA TRP A 571 9.30 -4.63 52.72
C TRP A 571 10.68 -4.88 52.09
N ASN A 572 10.73 -5.01 50.76
CA ASN A 572 12.01 -5.08 50.07
C ASN A 572 12.78 -3.75 50.22
N PRO A 573 14.12 -3.78 50.25
CA PRO A 573 14.92 -2.56 50.37
C PRO A 573 14.68 -1.62 49.19
N PRO A 574 14.73 -0.30 49.39
CA PRO A 574 14.51 0.67 48.32
C PRO A 574 15.52 0.50 47.17
N VAL A 575 15.03 0.53 45.92
CA VAL A 575 15.86 0.34 44.72
C VAL A 575 16.20 1.69 44.09
N LYS A 576 17.46 1.90 43.72
CA LYS A 576 17.88 3.10 42.97
C LYS A 576 17.81 2.83 41.46
N ARG A 577 17.05 3.65 40.72
CA ARG A 577 17.00 3.62 39.25
C ARG A 577 17.26 5.04 38.73
N GLY A 578 18.44 5.24 38.14
CA GLY A 578 18.95 6.58 37.80
C GLY A 578 19.10 7.47 39.04
N ASN A 579 18.60 8.71 38.96
CA ASN A 579 18.64 9.67 40.08
C ASN A 579 17.48 9.52 41.09
N ARG A 580 16.64 8.49 40.98
CA ARG A 580 15.48 8.30 41.86
C ARG A 580 15.60 7.03 42.71
N LYS A 581 15.21 7.15 43.98
CA LYS A 581 15.09 6.05 44.95
C LYS A 581 13.62 5.64 45.03
N TRP A 582 13.34 4.37 44.77
CA TRP A 582 11.99 3.80 44.78
C TRP A 582 11.80 2.93 46.03
N SER A 583 10.74 3.21 46.79
CA SER A 583 10.35 2.43 47.98
C SER A 583 8.91 1.98 47.82
N ASP A 584 8.69 0.66 47.83
CA ASP A 584 7.35 0.07 47.72
C ASP A 584 6.48 0.48 48.92
N GLN A 585 7.06 0.58 50.12
CA GLN A 585 6.38 1.03 51.33
C GLN A 585 5.87 2.47 51.18
N ALA A 586 6.75 3.39 50.78
CA ALA A 586 6.37 4.80 50.61
C ALA A 586 5.35 4.99 49.49
N PHE A 587 5.42 4.15 48.45
CA PHE A 587 4.45 4.14 47.37
C PHE A 587 3.07 3.66 47.84
N TYR A 588 3.01 2.58 48.61
CA TYR A 588 1.77 2.10 49.23
C TYR A 588 1.14 3.14 50.16
N GLU A 589 1.92 3.73 51.07
CA GLU A 589 1.45 4.76 52.00
C GLU A 589 0.86 5.97 51.26
N SER A 590 1.48 6.36 50.14
CA SER A 590 0.94 7.41 49.27
C SER A 590 -0.41 7.03 48.63
N LEU A 591 -0.57 5.78 48.19
CA LEU A 591 -1.83 5.31 47.60
C LEU A 591 -2.92 5.18 48.66
N ALA A 592 -2.60 4.66 49.85
CA ALA A 592 -3.54 4.54 50.96
C ALA A 592 -4.06 5.92 51.40
N ASN A 593 -3.18 6.91 51.53
CA ASN A 593 -3.56 8.29 51.84
C ASN A 593 -4.39 8.93 50.72
N GLN A 594 -4.05 8.68 49.46
CA GLN A 594 -4.84 9.17 48.33
C GLN A 594 -6.25 8.56 48.32
N PHE A 595 -6.36 7.25 48.59
CA PHE A 595 -7.64 6.55 48.67
C PHE A 595 -8.49 7.05 49.84
N ALA A 596 -7.90 7.23 51.03
CA ALA A 596 -8.59 7.78 52.19
C ALA A 596 -9.17 9.18 51.93
N ASN A 597 -8.46 10.01 51.15
CA ASN A 597 -8.89 11.38 50.84
C ASN A 597 -9.89 11.49 49.68
N ARG A 598 -9.81 10.59 48.68
CA ARG A 598 -10.57 10.70 47.41
C ARG A 598 -11.63 9.64 47.22
N GLY A 599 -11.62 8.55 47.99
CA GLY A 599 -12.51 7.40 47.84
C GLY A 599 -12.28 6.55 46.58
N ALA A 600 -11.28 6.87 45.75
CA ALA A 600 -10.97 6.17 44.52
C ALA A 600 -9.48 6.28 44.14
N LEU A 601 -8.98 5.25 43.43
CA LEU A 601 -7.67 5.21 42.78
C LEU A 601 -7.85 5.11 41.26
N SER A 602 -6.92 5.65 40.47
CA SER A 602 -6.98 5.49 39.01
C SER A 602 -6.72 4.04 38.56
N PRO A 603 -7.18 3.59 37.38
CA PRO A 603 -6.93 2.22 36.91
C PRO A 603 -5.46 1.81 36.91
N LYS A 604 -4.56 2.74 36.58
CA LYS A 604 -3.09 2.51 36.63
C LYS A 604 -2.58 2.32 38.07
N GLN A 605 -3.16 3.03 39.03
CA GLN A 605 -2.81 2.90 40.45
C GLN A 605 -3.33 1.58 41.03
N VAL A 606 -4.55 1.19 40.69
CA VAL A 606 -5.13 -0.11 41.06
C VAL A 606 -4.28 -1.25 40.49
N ALA A 607 -3.94 -1.22 39.20
CA ALA A 607 -3.07 -2.22 38.59
C ALA A 607 -1.67 -2.30 39.24
N SER A 608 -1.12 -1.16 39.67
CA SER A 608 0.17 -1.12 40.38
C SER A 608 0.05 -1.72 41.80
N LEU A 609 -1.07 -1.49 42.48
CA LEU A 609 -1.37 -2.08 43.78
C LEU A 609 -1.53 -3.61 43.67
N CYS A 610 -2.25 -4.13 42.67
CA CYS A 610 -2.38 -5.57 42.43
C CYS A 610 -1.03 -6.26 42.19
N LYS A 611 -0.13 -5.63 41.42
CA LYS A 611 1.24 -6.13 41.20
C LYS A 611 2.09 -6.13 42.47
N MET A 612 1.85 -5.16 43.36
CA MET A 612 2.56 -5.08 44.63
C MET A 612 2.07 -6.16 45.61
N ILE A 613 0.76 -6.39 45.66
CA ILE A 613 0.15 -7.48 46.45
C ILE A 613 0.73 -8.84 46.02
N SER A 614 0.85 -9.11 44.72
CA SER A 614 1.44 -10.37 44.25
C SER A 614 2.93 -10.53 44.56
N LYS A 615 3.68 -9.42 44.62
CA LYS A 615 5.10 -9.40 45.01
C LYS A 615 5.30 -9.74 46.48
N TYR A 616 4.35 -9.40 47.36
CA TYR A 616 4.39 -9.68 48.80
C TYR A 616 3.42 -10.79 49.23
N ALA A 617 2.98 -11.61 48.28
CA ALA A 617 1.99 -12.69 48.48
C ALA A 617 2.31 -13.64 49.65
N GLU A 618 3.58 -13.85 50.00
CA GLU A 618 4.00 -14.70 51.12
C GLU A 618 3.58 -14.18 52.49
N GLN A 619 3.32 -12.88 52.61
CA GLN A 619 2.92 -12.23 53.86
C GLN A 619 1.40 -12.04 53.95
N ILE A 620 0.64 -12.53 52.96
CA ILE A 620 -0.80 -12.33 52.85
C ILE A 620 -1.51 -13.65 53.16
N PRO A 621 -2.29 -13.73 54.25
CA PRO A 621 -3.10 -14.92 54.57
C PRO A 621 -4.09 -15.24 53.44
N GLU A 622 -4.28 -16.53 53.13
CA GLU A 622 -5.23 -17.01 52.11
C GLU A 622 -5.02 -16.38 50.71
N TYR A 623 -3.79 -15.97 50.35
CA TYR A 623 -3.49 -15.28 49.08
C TYR A 623 -4.09 -15.96 47.84
N GLU A 624 -4.02 -17.30 47.73
CA GLU A 624 -4.52 -18.02 46.55
C GLU A 624 -6.03 -17.88 46.37
N LYS A 625 -6.79 -17.85 47.47
CA LYS A 625 -8.24 -17.62 47.46
C LYS A 625 -8.57 -16.17 47.12
N ILE A 626 -7.86 -15.22 47.73
CA ILE A 626 -8.02 -13.79 47.46
C ILE A 626 -7.66 -13.46 46.01
N ALA A 627 -6.64 -14.13 45.45
CA ALA A 627 -6.20 -13.94 44.08
C ALA A 627 -7.25 -14.39 43.06
N GLY A 628 -8.00 -15.47 43.35
CA GLY A 628 -9.13 -15.89 42.53
C GLY A 628 -10.33 -14.95 42.61
N GLU A 629 -10.57 -14.34 43.78
CA GLU A 629 -11.70 -13.43 43.98
C GLU A 629 -11.47 -12.01 43.42
N LEU A 630 -10.21 -11.55 43.37
CA LEU A 630 -9.83 -10.19 42.95
C LEU A 630 -8.98 -10.14 41.66
N ASP A 631 -8.91 -11.26 40.93
CA ASP A 631 -8.14 -11.42 39.69
C ASP A 631 -6.67 -10.95 39.83
N LEU A 632 -6.02 -11.35 40.92
CA LEU A 632 -4.63 -10.96 41.20
C LEU A 632 -3.63 -11.82 40.42
N PRO A 633 -2.47 -11.27 40.05
CA PRO A 633 -1.41 -12.05 39.40
C PRO A 633 -0.99 -13.27 40.25
N LYS A 634 -0.63 -14.38 39.61
CA LYS A 634 -0.07 -15.54 40.31
C LYS A 634 1.14 -15.14 41.16
N LYS A 635 1.34 -15.84 42.29
CA LYS A 635 2.47 -15.65 43.21
C LYS A 635 3.77 -15.54 42.41
N GLN A 636 4.50 -14.44 42.53
CA GLN A 636 5.81 -14.31 41.88
C GLN A 636 6.76 -15.32 42.54
N GLN A 637 7.11 -16.40 41.83
CA GLN A 637 8.22 -17.26 42.25
C GLN A 637 9.50 -16.44 42.22
N LYS A 638 10.26 -16.42 43.31
CA LYS A 638 11.61 -15.84 43.32
C LYS A 638 12.42 -16.55 42.24
N SER A 639 12.77 -15.86 41.16
CA SER A 639 13.89 -16.29 40.33
C SER A 639 15.12 -16.31 41.25
N SER A 640 15.70 -17.49 41.42
CA SER A 640 16.93 -17.70 42.19
C SER A 640 18.06 -16.85 41.65
#